data_AF-A0A371MWD2-F1
#
_entry.id   AF-A0A371MWD2-F1
#
_cell.length_a   1.000
_cell.length_b   1.000
_cell.length_c   1.000
_cell.angle_alpha   90.00
_cell.angle_beta   90.00
_cell.angle_gamma   90.00
#
_symmetry.space_group_name_H-M   'P 1'
#
loop_
_entity.id
_entity.type
_entity.pdbx_description
1 polymer ?
#
loop_
_entity_poly.entity_id
_entity_poly.type
_entity_poly.pdbx_seq_one_letter_code
_entity_poly.pdbx_strand_id
1 'polypeptide(L)'
;MSSNEKTDLNLLNEIYRREGDIVDSVYGSKQALVSEIQSEENDPEIVLSTVWAESKWQEKSPGDQFEFDAQSHVEKELERITESNFVVDELYNDLIVIWTQKQVSRPREEDQTVRSYLDNDWSPLFARLIEPTLLEIRGRKRRRHQLNAEFAEEGAARKVLKERSDESVLDDLSKVFGEQLESLDLVEVRFRQSKLPNGSQITIRNISGVQDDLQDESINPAVVSPQIASKISYLKFRDQQSDNIAKIKIERQSRGFSFEIQANYISDEETQAIKQVIESKFNISFNKVYPYHLQYQTDFILHQILSGSVDAYDTYYDELDDRDKELIDPYINYNQGSEFVCWGCRTEYDEEPDTCGECGNESFEPKDELVIDDDQIFNDVLDIFGDIDQTIESDKRDVKLQGVHTEEKEVGTSRYVHTLFRRTQDSGSGGLEATQDYRYEYFVYPLSGRKPQRIGQYLLNTVFITYGTAFEQELENFGTIHFIELLRSNNPSELFIEAVEKSHRGMQDRYRKRAKQAINNLRQLQSKVDTGIIEDYGGEEGPEDDFLDEYSAKKFEKDVFHLLKSVFSFTERWGREGKKETDGCLIIPDGDSGYWVGGYDPKLTTDIRGYNIRSTEKDKVAYYILEESNREYIEDVLKRDDPIDAHIFVSDIFREGQFEPTAERVRDWFSLVQNGNTDLEVPIVFLRVEHLIDLFDIFESNYTFLREYPGVMATFREEVISELSTHEGFIEFDDESCNRIRKKLVQELDTRDKDRDVQDYTE
;
A
#
# COMPACT_ATOMS: atom_id res chain seq x y z
N MET A 1 52.88 26.18 29.83
CA MET A 1 51.47 25.97 29.47
C MET A 1 50.85 24.97 30.45
N SER A 2 49.78 25.37 31.13
CA SER A 2 49.07 24.53 32.11
C SER A 2 48.24 23.42 31.40
N SER A 3 47.79 22.40 32.14
CA SER A 3 46.92 21.34 31.60
C SER A 3 45.58 21.88 31.05
N ASN A 4 45.09 22.99 31.60
CA ASN A 4 43.85 23.63 31.17
C ASN A 4 44.03 24.36 29.84
N GLU A 5 45.13 25.12 29.66
CA GLU A 5 45.44 25.82 28.40
C GLU A 5 45.59 24.86 27.20
N LYS A 6 46.02 23.61 27.43
CA LYS A 6 46.07 22.58 26.38
C LYS A 6 44.69 22.00 26.03
N THR A 7 43.76 21.99 26.97
CA THR A 7 42.42 21.42 26.78
C THR A 7 41.55 22.38 25.98
N ASP A 8 41.61 23.67 26.28
CA ASP A 8 40.85 24.72 25.58
C ASP A 8 41.31 24.87 24.13
N LEU A 9 42.63 24.85 23.89
CA LEU A 9 43.17 24.91 22.53
C LEU A 9 42.78 23.68 21.70
N ASN A 10 42.73 22.49 22.31
CA ASN A 10 42.34 21.25 21.64
C ASN A 10 40.84 21.21 21.33
N LEU A 11 39.98 21.73 22.21
CA LEU A 11 38.55 21.89 21.96
C LEU A 11 38.31 22.85 20.80
N LEU A 12 38.98 24.01 20.79
CA LEU A 12 38.89 24.98 19.69
C LEU A 12 39.43 24.42 18.37
N ASN A 13 40.46 23.58 18.42
CA ASN A 13 40.94 22.86 17.25
C ASN A 13 39.89 21.88 16.70
N GLU A 14 39.17 21.17 17.56
CA GLU A 14 38.12 20.22 17.16
C GLU A 14 36.88 20.94 16.62
N ILE A 15 36.50 22.08 17.21
CA ILE A 15 35.42 22.94 16.70
C ILE A 15 35.79 23.45 15.31
N TYR A 16 36.97 24.02 15.14
CA TYR A 16 37.43 24.49 13.82
C TYR A 16 37.58 23.34 12.81
N ARG A 17 37.92 22.12 13.25
CA ARG A 17 37.97 20.96 12.36
C ARG A 17 36.60 20.56 11.83
N ARG A 18 35.54 20.78 12.61
CA ARG A 18 34.16 20.40 12.24
C ARG A 18 33.40 21.52 11.54
N GLU A 19 33.57 22.75 12.02
CA GLU A 19 32.81 23.95 11.63
C GLU A 19 33.72 24.99 10.97
N GLY A 20 34.84 24.57 10.36
CA GLY A 20 35.88 25.47 9.85
C GLY A 20 35.37 26.49 8.84
N ASP A 21 34.54 26.05 7.89
CA ASP A 21 33.95 26.92 6.86
C ASP A 21 33.04 28.00 7.48
N ILE A 22 32.35 27.67 8.57
CA ILE A 22 31.48 28.60 9.31
C ILE A 22 32.33 29.59 10.10
N VAL A 23 33.37 29.11 10.78
CA VAL A 23 34.30 29.97 11.53
C VAL A 23 34.99 30.95 10.58
N ASP A 24 35.43 30.47 9.40
CA ASP A 24 36.05 31.31 8.39
C ASP A 24 35.04 32.29 7.78
N SER A 25 33.78 31.90 7.60
CA SER A 25 32.72 32.81 7.12
C SER A 25 32.37 33.90 8.13
N VAL A 26 32.27 33.57 9.42
CA VAL A 26 31.77 34.49 10.45
C VAL A 26 32.90 35.35 11.03
N TYR A 27 34.05 34.74 11.29
CA TYR A 27 35.17 35.39 11.97
C TYR A 27 36.39 35.59 11.05
N GLY A 28 36.36 35.09 9.81
CA GLY A 28 37.45 35.24 8.83
C GLY A 28 38.63 34.30 9.04
N SER A 29 38.84 33.79 10.26
CA SER A 29 39.86 32.79 10.56
C SER A 29 39.69 32.18 11.95
N LYS A 30 40.30 31.02 12.16
CA LYS A 30 40.48 30.45 13.50
C LYS A 30 41.13 31.40 14.50
N GLN A 31 42.15 32.17 14.10
CA GLN A 31 42.82 33.10 15.01
C GLN A 31 41.90 34.22 15.46
N ALA A 32 41.04 34.71 14.57
CA ALA A 32 40.04 35.72 14.90
C ALA A 32 39.01 35.18 15.90
N LEU A 33 38.49 33.96 15.71
CA LEU A 33 37.60 33.32 16.70
C LEU A 33 38.27 33.20 18.07
N VAL A 34 39.55 32.82 18.12
CA VAL A 34 40.30 32.74 19.39
C VAL A 34 40.44 34.12 20.04
N SER A 35 40.67 35.18 19.25
CA SER A 35 40.71 36.55 19.75
C SER A 35 39.37 37.01 20.30
N GLU A 36 38.25 36.66 19.66
CA GLU A 36 36.91 36.98 20.15
C GLU A 36 36.59 36.27 21.48
N ILE A 37 36.92 34.98 21.60
CA ILE A 37 36.74 34.19 22.83
C ILE A 37 37.63 34.70 23.98
N GLN A 38 38.80 35.23 23.68
CA GLN A 38 39.75 35.76 24.67
C GLN A 38 39.53 37.23 25.01
N SER A 39 38.62 37.91 24.30
CA SER A 39 38.26 39.30 24.58
C SER A 39 37.52 39.41 25.91
N GLU A 40 37.85 40.42 26.71
CA GLU A 40 37.10 40.72 27.94
C GLU A 40 35.70 41.32 27.65
N GLU A 41 35.45 41.73 26.40
CA GLU A 41 34.19 42.37 25.99
C GLU A 41 33.11 41.37 25.56
N ASN A 42 33.46 40.11 25.29
CA ASN A 42 32.54 39.09 24.78
C ASN A 42 32.41 37.91 25.74
N ASP A 43 31.22 37.29 25.76
CA ASP A 43 31.00 36.05 26.49
C ASP A 43 31.41 34.85 25.61
N PRO A 44 32.42 34.04 26.02
CA PRO A 44 32.82 32.84 25.30
C PRO A 44 31.67 31.87 24.99
N GLU A 45 30.68 31.78 25.88
CA GLU A 45 29.53 30.89 25.71
C GLU A 45 28.63 31.36 24.56
N ILE A 46 28.40 32.68 24.44
CA ILE A 46 27.63 33.28 23.35
C ILE A 46 28.39 33.15 22.03
N VAL A 47 29.71 33.38 22.01
CA VAL A 47 30.54 33.21 20.82
C VAL A 47 30.48 31.77 20.29
N LEU A 48 30.65 30.77 21.17
CA LEU A 48 30.59 29.36 20.77
C LEU A 48 29.17 28.92 20.39
N SER A 49 28.16 29.42 21.09
CA SER A 49 26.75 29.17 20.76
C SER A 49 26.37 29.77 19.41
N THR A 50 26.96 30.91 19.03
CA THR A 50 26.78 31.52 17.70
C THR A 50 27.32 30.60 16.61
N VAL A 51 28.56 30.08 16.76
CA VAL A 51 29.13 29.12 15.79
C VAL A 51 28.26 27.87 15.65
N TRP A 52 27.77 27.33 16.77
CA TRP A 52 26.88 26.18 16.76
C TRP A 52 25.51 26.50 16.11
N ALA A 53 24.91 27.65 16.44
CA ALA A 53 23.63 28.06 15.91
C ALA A 53 23.71 28.35 14.41
N GLU A 54 24.81 28.93 13.91
CA GLU A 54 25.10 29.09 12.48
C GLU A 54 25.18 27.74 11.77
N SER A 55 25.91 26.78 12.34
CA SER A 55 25.98 25.41 11.82
C SER A 55 24.61 24.77 11.75
N LYS A 56 23.80 24.91 12.81
CA LYS A 56 22.43 24.40 12.82
C LYS A 56 21.52 25.15 11.87
N TRP A 57 21.69 26.45 11.68
CA TRP A 57 20.94 27.25 10.72
C TRP A 57 21.16 26.76 9.29
N GLN A 58 22.41 26.52 8.90
CA GLN A 58 22.78 25.97 7.58
C GLN A 58 22.33 24.51 7.41
N GLU A 59 22.34 23.70 8.47
CA GLU A 59 21.79 22.34 8.44
C GLU A 59 20.27 22.29 8.19
N LYS A 60 19.53 23.36 8.50
CA LYS A 60 18.07 23.39 8.35
C LYS A 60 17.66 24.02 7.03
N SER A 61 16.65 23.43 6.41
CA SER A 61 15.94 24.06 5.30
C SER A 61 15.24 25.35 5.76
N PRO A 62 14.99 26.29 4.81
CA PRO A 62 14.24 27.53 5.07
C PRO A 62 12.93 27.33 5.82
N GLY A 63 12.62 28.33 6.64
CA GLY A 63 11.67 28.28 7.74
C GLY A 63 10.30 28.94 7.50
N ASP A 64 9.57 29.16 8.60
CA ASP A 64 8.36 30.00 8.59
C ASP A 64 8.84 31.45 8.81
N GLN A 65 8.24 32.42 8.10
CA GLN A 65 8.60 33.84 8.22
C GLN A 65 7.48 34.63 8.91
N PHE A 66 7.87 35.63 9.69
CA PHE A 66 6.96 36.50 10.46
C PHE A 66 7.33 37.96 10.25
N GLU A 67 6.35 38.76 9.85
CA GLU A 67 6.45 40.19 9.67
C GLU A 67 5.86 40.93 10.88
N PHE A 68 6.55 41.99 11.30
CA PHE A 68 6.18 42.82 12.45
C PHE A 68 6.06 44.28 12.00
N ASP A 69 5.16 45.05 12.59
CA ASP A 69 4.99 46.47 12.19
C ASP A 69 6.22 47.35 12.49
N ALA A 70 7.04 46.96 13.46
CA ALA A 70 8.26 47.66 13.86
C ALA A 70 9.26 46.70 14.53
N GLN A 71 10.56 47.01 14.45
CA GLN A 71 11.61 46.23 15.11
C GLN A 71 11.37 46.09 16.63
N SER A 72 10.89 47.15 17.28
CA SER A 72 10.55 47.12 18.71
C SER A 72 9.39 46.15 19.05
N HIS A 73 8.61 45.69 18.06
CA HIS A 73 7.60 44.67 18.28
C HIS A 73 8.19 43.27 18.25
N VAL A 74 9.26 43.03 17.47
CA VAL A 74 10.00 41.76 17.51
C VAL A 74 10.56 41.53 18.92
N GLU A 75 11.28 42.51 19.45
CA GLU A 75 11.92 42.44 20.77
C GLU A 75 10.89 42.15 21.87
N LYS A 76 9.78 42.90 21.89
CA LYS A 76 8.68 42.69 22.85
C LYS A 76 8.05 41.31 22.74
N GLU A 77 7.90 40.80 21.52
CA GLU A 77 7.26 39.50 21.31
C GLU A 77 8.17 38.35 21.74
N LEU A 78 9.48 38.47 21.51
CA LEU A 78 10.49 37.53 22.00
C LEU A 78 10.57 37.55 23.54
N GLU A 79 10.48 38.71 24.18
CA GLU A 79 10.36 38.84 25.64
C GLU A 79 9.08 38.16 26.13
N ARG A 80 7.93 38.40 25.48
CA ARG A 80 6.63 37.83 25.86
C ARG A 80 6.61 36.30 25.82
N ILE A 81 7.13 35.67 24.77
CA ILE A 81 7.15 34.20 24.69
C ILE A 81 8.08 33.58 25.75
N THR A 82 9.06 34.34 26.25
CA THR A 82 9.92 33.92 27.36
C THR A 82 9.17 33.90 28.69
N GLU A 83 8.14 34.73 28.86
CA GLU A 83 7.22 34.65 30.01
C GLU A 83 6.29 33.43 29.95
N SER A 84 6.23 32.76 28.78
CA SER A 84 5.46 31.54 28.53
C SER A 84 6.33 30.27 28.74
N ASN A 85 6.12 29.21 27.94
CA ASN A 85 6.85 27.93 28.08
C ASN A 85 8.15 27.85 27.25
N PHE A 86 8.72 28.99 26.84
CA PHE A 86 9.89 29.06 25.97
C PHE A 86 11.07 29.73 26.67
N VAL A 87 12.29 29.40 26.22
CA VAL A 87 13.51 30.13 26.60
C VAL A 87 14.12 30.67 25.32
N VAL A 88 14.45 31.96 25.29
CA VAL A 88 14.99 32.66 24.13
C VAL A 88 16.40 33.15 24.45
N ASP A 89 17.37 32.71 23.66
CA ASP A 89 18.76 33.17 23.72
C ASP A 89 19.09 33.98 22.47
N GLU A 90 19.45 35.25 22.64
CA GLU A 90 19.95 36.11 21.56
C GLU A 90 21.46 35.93 21.41
N LEU A 91 21.91 35.70 20.18
CA LEU A 91 23.29 35.44 19.80
C LEU A 91 23.81 36.54 18.86
N TYR A 92 25.09 36.51 18.52
CA TYR A 92 25.65 37.44 17.52
C TYR A 92 25.08 37.17 16.12
N ASN A 93 25.19 38.16 15.21
CA ASN A 93 24.67 38.11 13.84
C ASN A 93 23.16 37.91 13.73
N ASP A 94 22.41 38.54 14.64
CA ASP A 94 20.94 38.53 14.65
C ASP A 94 20.33 37.11 14.72
N LEU A 95 21.11 36.15 15.24
CA LEU A 95 20.67 34.78 15.48
C LEU A 95 20.02 34.64 16.85
N ILE A 96 18.96 33.85 16.89
CA ILE A 96 18.14 33.65 18.09
C ILE A 96 17.87 32.15 18.22
N VAL A 97 18.03 31.61 19.43
CA VAL A 97 17.69 30.22 19.74
C VAL A 97 16.47 30.18 20.65
N ILE A 98 15.41 29.51 20.20
CA ILE A 98 14.16 29.40 20.93
C ILE A 98 13.98 27.95 21.39
N TRP A 99 14.13 27.69 22.69
CA TRP A 99 14.03 26.35 23.27
C TRP A 99 12.58 25.96 23.54
N THR A 100 12.17 24.80 23.00
CA THR A 100 10.82 24.23 23.17
C THR A 100 10.86 22.95 24.01
N GLN A 101 9.93 22.76 24.95
CA GLN A 101 9.87 21.55 25.79
C GLN A 101 9.26 20.34 25.03
N LYS A 102 9.87 19.16 25.17
CA LYS A 102 9.40 17.87 24.64
C LYS A 102 9.27 16.84 25.75
N GLN A 103 8.15 16.15 25.87
CA GLN A 103 8.14 14.89 26.62
C GLN A 103 8.77 13.77 25.77
N VAL A 104 9.82 13.15 26.29
CA VAL A 104 10.56 12.06 25.65
C VAL A 104 10.58 10.86 26.59
N SER A 105 10.18 9.72 26.06
CA SER A 105 10.27 8.44 26.75
C SER A 105 11.73 7.99 26.81
N ARG A 106 12.35 8.01 28.00
CA ARG A 106 13.71 7.51 28.22
C ARG A 106 13.67 6.23 29.06
N PRO A 107 14.25 5.12 28.57
CA PRO A 107 14.42 3.93 29.38
C PRO A 107 15.49 4.18 30.46
N ARG A 108 15.17 3.87 31.72
CA ARG A 108 16.14 3.77 32.82
C ARG A 108 16.13 2.34 33.34
N GLU A 109 17.31 1.78 33.58
CA GLU A 109 17.46 0.52 34.28
C GLU A 109 17.37 0.76 35.78
N GLU A 110 16.33 0.20 36.40
CA GLU A 110 16.22 0.06 37.84
C GLU A 110 15.94 -1.41 38.15
N ASP A 111 16.72 -1.99 39.06
CA ASP A 111 16.55 -3.37 39.56
C ASP A 111 16.42 -4.43 38.44
N GLN A 112 17.34 -4.42 37.47
CA GLN A 112 17.38 -5.36 36.33
C GLN A 112 16.12 -5.35 35.44
N THR A 113 15.28 -4.31 35.55
CA THR A 113 14.15 -4.08 34.66
C THR A 113 14.28 -2.73 33.98
N VAL A 114 14.15 -2.72 32.65
CA VAL A 114 14.12 -1.47 31.87
C VAL A 114 12.72 -0.86 32.02
N ARG A 115 12.62 0.27 32.72
CA ARG A 115 11.37 1.05 32.83
C ARG A 115 11.46 2.30 31.98
N SER A 116 10.38 2.61 31.28
CA SER A 116 10.28 3.76 30.39
C SER A 116 9.65 4.95 31.12
N TYR A 117 10.40 6.04 31.31
CA TYR A 117 9.94 7.26 31.98
C TYR A 117 9.76 8.40 30.96
N LEU A 118 8.74 9.24 31.14
CA LEU A 118 8.57 10.46 30.33
C LEU A 118 9.39 11.60 30.96
N ASP A 119 10.53 11.93 30.36
CA ASP A 119 11.37 13.07 30.75
C ASP A 119 11.12 14.27 29.82
N ASN A 120 11.21 15.49 30.34
CA ASN A 120 11.19 16.70 29.50
C ASN A 120 12.59 16.93 28.89
N ASP A 121 12.69 16.85 27.56
CA ASP A 121 13.87 17.12 26.75
C ASP A 121 13.66 18.44 25.98
N TRP A 122 14.64 19.33 25.97
CA TRP A 122 14.55 20.62 25.29
C TRP A 122 15.03 20.50 23.84
N SER A 123 14.26 21.03 22.89
CA SER A 123 14.62 21.04 21.46
C SER A 123 14.57 22.47 20.93
N PRO A 124 15.67 22.99 20.37
CA PRO A 124 15.74 24.35 19.88
C PRO A 124 15.08 24.51 18.51
N LEU A 125 14.48 25.68 18.30
CA LEU A 125 14.23 26.33 17.02
C LEU A 125 15.31 27.40 16.84
N PHE A 126 15.68 27.69 15.59
CA PHE A 126 16.66 28.71 15.25
C PHE A 126 15.94 29.80 14.49
N ALA A 127 16.09 31.04 14.91
CA ALA A 127 15.48 32.19 14.28
C ALA A 127 16.57 33.20 13.88
N ARG A 128 16.32 33.96 12.80
CA ARG A 128 17.20 35.02 12.33
C ARG A 128 16.37 36.18 11.80
N LEU A 129 16.77 37.40 12.15
CA LEU A 129 16.22 38.61 11.51
C LEU A 129 16.82 38.73 10.11
N ILE A 130 15.95 38.63 9.10
CA ILE A 130 16.31 38.81 7.69
C ILE A 130 16.23 40.30 7.33
N GLU A 131 15.25 41.00 7.92
CA GLU A 131 15.09 42.45 7.87
C GLU A 131 14.70 42.94 9.28
N PRO A 132 14.78 44.24 9.60
CA PRO A 132 14.45 44.76 10.93
C PRO A 132 13.04 44.38 11.43
N THR A 133 12.15 44.03 10.53
CA THR A 133 10.75 43.64 10.80
C THR A 133 10.42 42.21 10.35
N LEU A 134 11.37 41.44 9.82
CA LEU A 134 11.12 40.11 9.25
C LEU A 134 11.98 39.05 9.93
N LEU A 135 11.33 38.16 10.68
CA LEU A 135 11.96 37.06 11.40
C LEU A 135 11.72 35.73 10.67
N GLU A 136 12.78 35.01 10.29
CA GLU A 136 12.69 33.65 9.77
C GLU A 136 12.99 32.62 10.87
N ILE A 137 12.16 31.58 10.99
CA ILE A 137 12.31 30.53 12.00
C ILE A 137 12.45 29.14 11.36
N ARG A 138 13.61 28.52 11.55
CA ARG A 138 13.98 27.19 11.06
C ARG A 138 13.89 26.12 12.15
N GLY A 139 13.51 24.91 11.76
CA GLY A 139 13.45 23.75 12.65
C GLY A 139 12.30 22.79 12.36
N ARG A 140 12.01 21.89 13.31
CA ARG A 140 11.00 20.84 13.13
C ARG A 140 9.60 21.45 12.96
N LYS A 141 8.86 21.05 11.92
CA LYS A 141 7.51 21.57 11.57
C LYS A 141 6.53 21.60 12.75
N ARG A 142 6.45 20.52 13.53
CA ARG A 142 5.58 20.45 14.73
C ARG A 142 5.90 21.53 15.79
N ARG A 143 7.16 21.93 15.91
CA ARG A 143 7.61 22.95 16.88
C ARG A 143 7.39 24.35 16.39
N ARG A 144 7.64 24.59 15.10
CA ARG A 144 7.22 25.83 14.44
C ARG A 144 5.72 26.04 14.64
N HIS A 145 4.89 25.02 14.42
CA HIS A 145 3.45 25.13 14.66
C HIS A 145 3.06 25.52 16.09
N GLN A 146 3.78 25.02 17.11
CA GLN A 146 3.56 25.43 18.50
C GLN A 146 3.89 26.91 18.71
N LEU A 147 5.00 27.39 18.14
CA LEU A 147 5.38 28.81 18.19
C LEU A 147 4.43 29.70 17.37
N ASN A 148 3.92 29.20 16.23
CA ASN A 148 2.96 29.93 15.41
C ASN A 148 1.68 30.27 16.18
N ALA A 149 1.18 29.33 17.00
CA ALA A 149 0.00 29.58 17.83
C ALA A 149 0.25 30.69 18.86
N GLU A 150 1.43 30.69 19.48
CA GLU A 150 1.82 31.69 20.47
C GLU A 150 1.92 33.09 19.85
N PHE A 151 2.56 33.21 18.69
CA PHE A 151 2.68 34.49 17.96
C PHE A 151 1.34 35.02 17.43
N ALA A 152 0.31 34.18 17.31
CA ALA A 152 -1.01 34.58 16.81
C ALA A 152 -1.91 35.19 17.90
N GLU A 153 -1.74 34.84 19.19
CA GLU A 153 -2.69 35.18 20.27
C GLU A 153 -2.93 36.70 20.48
N GLU A 154 -1.99 37.58 20.15
CA GLU A 154 -2.13 39.04 20.32
C GLU A 154 -1.84 39.88 19.05
N GLY A 155 -1.63 39.23 17.89
CA GLY A 155 -1.57 39.90 16.58
C GLY A 155 -0.35 40.79 16.30
N ALA A 156 0.69 40.76 17.14
CA ALA A 156 1.91 41.57 16.95
C ALA A 156 2.81 41.05 15.82
N ALA A 157 2.72 39.77 15.50
CA ALA A 157 3.45 39.10 14.43
C ALA A 157 2.47 38.56 13.39
N ARG A 158 2.66 38.92 12.12
CA ARG A 158 1.90 38.37 11.01
C ARG A 158 2.73 37.31 10.32
N LYS A 159 2.24 36.07 10.29
CA LYS A 159 2.91 35.03 9.52
C LYS A 159 2.88 35.40 8.05
N VAL A 160 4.03 35.40 7.39
CA VAL A 160 4.12 35.57 5.93
C VAL A 160 3.57 34.28 5.31
N LEU A 161 2.38 34.39 4.73
CA LEU A 161 1.69 33.30 4.08
C LEU A 161 1.99 33.30 2.59
N LYS A 162 1.88 32.12 1.98
CA LYS A 162 1.98 32.01 0.53
C LYS A 162 0.70 32.55 -0.11
N GLU A 163 0.85 33.41 -1.10
CA GLU A 163 -0.26 34.00 -1.85
C GLU A 163 -0.97 32.95 -2.73
N ARG A 164 -2.25 33.15 -3.01
CA ARG A 164 -2.96 32.35 -4.01
C ARG A 164 -2.45 32.74 -5.42
N SER A 165 -2.14 31.75 -6.24
CA SER A 165 -1.92 31.97 -7.68
C SER A 165 -3.22 31.87 -8.45
N ASP A 166 -3.42 32.77 -9.41
CA ASP A 166 -4.51 32.71 -10.40
C ASP A 166 -4.04 32.12 -11.75
N GLU A 167 -2.80 31.64 -11.82
CA GLU A 167 -2.16 31.15 -13.04
C GLU A 167 -1.90 29.64 -13.00
N SER A 168 -1.97 28.99 -14.17
CA SER A 168 -1.48 27.61 -14.37
C SER A 168 0.03 27.63 -14.62
N VAL A 169 0.76 26.73 -13.95
CA VAL A 169 2.22 26.58 -14.09
C VAL A 169 2.64 25.19 -14.56
N LEU A 170 1.71 24.30 -14.90
CA LEU A 170 2.08 22.94 -15.34
C LEU A 170 2.85 22.95 -16.66
N ASP A 171 2.42 23.77 -17.62
CA ASP A 171 3.09 23.88 -18.92
C ASP A 171 4.50 24.45 -18.78
N ASP A 172 4.68 25.46 -17.93
CA ASP A 172 5.98 26.05 -17.67
C ASP A 172 6.89 25.13 -16.84
N LEU A 173 6.34 24.37 -15.88
CA LEU A 173 7.11 23.37 -15.13
C LEU A 173 7.51 22.17 -16.02
N SER A 174 6.72 21.84 -17.03
CA SER A 174 7.06 20.75 -17.96
C SER A 174 8.36 21.03 -18.74
N LYS A 175 8.71 22.31 -18.92
CA LYS A 175 9.96 22.74 -19.58
C LYS A 175 11.21 22.31 -18.82
N VAL A 176 11.12 22.09 -17.50
CA VAL A 176 12.23 21.55 -16.66
C VAL A 176 12.84 20.28 -17.26
N PHE A 177 12.02 19.47 -17.90
CA PHE A 177 12.44 18.18 -18.44
C PHE A 177 13.12 18.26 -19.79
N GLY A 178 13.07 19.43 -20.46
CA GLY A 178 13.66 19.59 -21.78
C GLY A 178 14.59 20.79 -21.97
N GLU A 179 14.62 21.71 -21.02
CA GLU A 179 15.53 22.84 -21.05
C GLU A 179 16.71 22.61 -20.08
N GLN A 180 17.94 22.67 -20.61
CA GLN A 180 19.14 22.72 -19.79
C GLN A 180 19.28 24.12 -19.18
N LEU A 181 19.64 24.19 -17.90
CA LEU A 181 19.91 25.44 -17.20
C LEU A 181 21.43 25.67 -17.19
N GLU A 182 21.85 26.91 -17.48
CA GLU A 182 23.29 27.24 -17.59
C GLU A 182 24.06 27.06 -16.28
N SER A 183 23.40 27.18 -15.13
CA SER A 183 24.03 27.09 -13.80
C SER A 183 23.58 25.89 -12.98
N LEU A 184 22.61 25.11 -13.44
CA LEU A 184 22.00 24.03 -12.66
C LEU A 184 21.78 22.76 -13.49
N ASP A 185 22.25 21.62 -12.97
CA ASP A 185 21.95 20.32 -13.56
C ASP A 185 20.80 19.66 -12.80
N LEU A 186 19.74 19.24 -13.50
CA LEU A 186 18.69 18.44 -12.88
C LEU A 186 19.22 17.00 -12.73
N VAL A 187 19.64 16.61 -11.54
CA VAL A 187 20.29 15.31 -11.32
C VAL A 187 19.36 14.21 -10.85
N GLU A 188 18.17 14.57 -10.37
CA GLU A 188 17.17 13.60 -9.91
C GLU A 188 15.75 14.15 -10.01
N VAL A 189 14.84 13.32 -10.51
CA VAL A 189 13.40 13.59 -10.51
C VAL A 189 12.70 12.40 -9.87
N ARG A 190 11.82 12.66 -8.90
CA ARG A 190 10.95 11.62 -8.35
C ARG A 190 9.49 11.92 -8.63
N PHE A 191 8.81 10.97 -9.23
CA PHE A 191 7.37 10.96 -9.42
C PHE A 191 6.69 10.18 -8.30
N ARG A 192 5.61 10.75 -7.74
CA ARG A 192 4.75 10.10 -6.74
C ARG A 192 3.93 8.97 -7.32
N GLN A 193 3.56 9.12 -8.60
CA GLN A 193 2.76 8.17 -9.34
C GLN A 193 3.14 8.23 -10.82
N SER A 194 3.24 7.07 -11.45
CA SER A 194 3.46 6.90 -12.90
C SER A 194 2.29 6.18 -13.55
N LYS A 195 2.34 5.99 -14.88
CA LYS A 195 1.37 5.11 -15.57
C LYS A 195 1.79 3.63 -15.55
N LEU A 196 2.77 3.26 -14.73
CA LEU A 196 3.04 1.85 -14.44
C LEU A 196 1.90 1.25 -13.60
N PRO A 197 1.72 -0.08 -13.63
CA PRO A 197 0.82 -0.77 -12.72
C PRO A 197 0.99 -0.30 -11.27
N ASN A 198 -0.12 -0.20 -10.54
CA ASN A 198 -0.20 0.25 -9.14
C ASN A 198 0.19 1.72 -8.91
N GLY A 199 0.30 2.54 -9.97
CA GLY A 199 0.70 3.95 -9.84
C GLY A 199 2.07 4.09 -9.20
N SER A 200 2.98 3.15 -9.50
CA SER A 200 4.28 3.01 -8.84
C SER A 200 5.10 4.31 -8.87
N GLN A 201 5.80 4.57 -7.77
CA GLN A 201 6.75 5.69 -7.68
C GLN A 201 7.95 5.42 -8.57
N ILE A 202 8.34 6.41 -9.37
CA ILE A 202 9.53 6.32 -10.23
C ILE A 202 10.50 7.38 -9.76
N THR A 203 11.76 7.00 -9.58
CA THR A 203 12.87 7.93 -9.39
C THR A 203 13.82 7.76 -10.56
N ILE A 204 14.10 8.85 -11.26
CA ILE A 204 15.11 8.93 -12.32
C ILE A 204 16.26 9.73 -11.77
N ARG A 205 17.47 9.19 -11.84
CA ARG A 205 18.67 9.80 -11.27
C ARG A 205 19.83 9.65 -12.24
N ASN A 206 20.48 10.76 -12.55
CA ASN A 206 21.70 10.83 -13.33
C ASN A 206 22.51 12.03 -12.84
N ILE A 207 23.71 11.76 -12.32
CA ILE A 207 24.58 12.80 -11.73
C ILE A 207 25.07 13.80 -12.79
N SER A 208 25.10 13.39 -14.06
CA SER A 208 25.47 14.25 -15.19
C SER A 208 24.28 15.06 -15.74
N GLY A 209 23.08 14.90 -15.20
CA GLY A 209 21.84 15.50 -15.69
C GLY A 209 20.88 14.45 -16.24
N VAL A 210 19.61 14.50 -15.82
CA VAL A 210 18.55 13.57 -16.26
C VAL A 210 17.76 14.11 -17.46
N GLN A 211 17.99 15.35 -17.90
CA GLN A 211 17.21 15.93 -19.00
C GLN A 211 17.40 15.14 -20.31
N ASP A 212 18.63 14.77 -20.64
CA ASP A 212 18.92 13.99 -21.84
C ASP A 212 18.24 12.60 -21.78
N ASP A 213 18.27 11.96 -20.61
CA ASP A 213 17.59 10.68 -20.39
C ASP A 213 16.08 10.84 -20.59
N LEU A 214 15.48 11.89 -20.02
CA LEU A 214 14.04 12.18 -20.10
C LEU A 214 13.56 12.51 -21.51
N GLN A 215 14.45 12.94 -22.39
CA GLN A 215 14.18 13.24 -23.80
C GLN A 215 14.50 12.08 -24.75
N ASP A 216 15.05 10.98 -24.26
CA ASP A 216 15.40 9.83 -25.08
C ASP A 216 14.14 9.19 -25.70
N GLU A 217 14.15 8.95 -27.02
CA GLU A 217 13.01 8.39 -27.77
C GLU A 217 12.60 6.99 -27.28
N SER A 218 13.48 6.28 -26.56
CA SER A 218 13.19 4.99 -25.94
C SER A 218 12.36 5.10 -24.66
N ILE A 219 12.30 6.28 -24.02
CA ILE A 219 11.43 6.51 -22.87
C ILE A 219 10.01 6.65 -23.38
N ASN A 220 9.15 5.71 -22.98
CA ASN A 220 7.74 5.78 -23.31
C ASN A 220 7.10 7.01 -22.62
N PRO A 221 6.67 8.04 -23.37
CA PRO A 221 6.07 9.24 -22.79
C PRO A 221 4.75 8.93 -22.07
N ALA A 222 4.15 7.76 -22.30
CA ALA A 222 3.03 7.31 -21.50
C ALA A 222 3.43 7.02 -20.05
N VAL A 223 4.64 6.53 -19.77
CA VAL A 223 5.09 6.12 -18.43
C VAL A 223 5.62 7.31 -17.62
N VAL A 224 6.43 8.15 -18.26
CA VAL A 224 7.00 9.39 -17.73
C VAL A 224 6.61 10.50 -18.71
N SER A 225 5.59 11.29 -18.38
CA SER A 225 5.19 12.43 -19.22
C SER A 225 5.55 13.76 -18.55
N PRO A 226 6.17 14.70 -19.28
CA PRO A 226 6.37 16.08 -18.87
C PRO A 226 5.08 16.81 -18.46
N GLN A 227 3.92 16.39 -18.98
CA GLN A 227 2.61 16.96 -18.69
C GLN A 227 2.07 16.55 -17.30
N ILE A 228 2.83 15.75 -16.54
CA ILE A 228 2.44 15.23 -15.23
C ILE A 228 3.22 15.94 -14.10
N ALA A 229 3.44 17.24 -14.26
CA ALA A 229 4.09 18.10 -13.27
C ALA A 229 3.48 18.00 -11.85
N SER A 230 2.15 17.84 -11.76
CA SER A 230 1.44 17.69 -10.49
C SER A 230 1.68 16.36 -9.75
N LYS A 231 2.24 15.34 -10.44
CA LYS A 231 2.64 14.07 -9.80
C LYS A 231 4.12 14.03 -9.45
N ILE A 232 4.88 15.10 -9.68
CA ILE A 232 6.26 15.22 -9.20
C ILE A 232 6.23 15.31 -7.67
N SER A 233 7.10 14.52 -7.03
CA SER A 233 7.35 14.59 -5.60
C SER A 233 8.41 15.63 -5.27
N TYR A 234 9.51 15.59 -5.99
CA TYR A 234 10.60 16.55 -5.88
C TYR A 234 11.50 16.52 -7.12
N LEU A 235 12.27 17.59 -7.27
CA LEU A 235 13.35 17.77 -8.24
C LEU A 235 14.63 18.04 -7.46
N LYS A 236 15.77 17.46 -7.85
CA LYS A 236 17.09 17.81 -7.30
C LYS A 236 17.92 18.48 -8.37
N PHE A 237 18.40 19.67 -8.05
CA PHE A 237 19.31 20.43 -8.88
C PHE A 237 20.67 20.47 -8.22
N ARG A 238 21.71 20.28 -9.03
CA ARG A 238 23.10 20.44 -8.64
C ARG A 238 23.62 21.75 -9.19
N ASP A 239 24.19 22.60 -8.35
CA ASP A 239 24.86 23.81 -8.79
C ASP A 239 26.20 23.44 -9.45
N GLN A 240 26.42 23.93 -10.67
CA GLN A 240 27.64 23.68 -11.43
C GLN A 240 28.87 24.37 -10.82
N GLN A 241 28.69 25.42 -9.99
CA GLN A 241 29.81 26.13 -9.36
C GLN A 241 30.26 25.48 -8.05
N SER A 242 29.31 25.14 -7.17
CA SER A 242 29.59 24.61 -5.82
C SER A 242 29.53 23.08 -5.73
N ASP A 243 28.94 22.40 -6.72
CA ASP A 243 28.56 20.96 -6.70
C ASP A 243 27.53 20.61 -5.61
N ASN A 244 26.94 21.62 -4.93
CA ASN A 244 25.90 21.42 -3.92
C ASN A 244 24.57 21.01 -4.56
N ILE A 245 23.77 20.23 -3.83
CA ILE A 245 22.50 19.70 -4.33
C ILE A 245 21.31 20.31 -3.57
N ALA A 246 20.57 21.19 -4.24
CA ALA A 246 19.30 21.73 -3.76
C ALA A 246 18.13 20.84 -4.20
N LYS A 247 17.20 20.58 -3.29
CA LYS A 247 16.00 19.77 -3.59
C LYS A 247 14.75 20.62 -3.54
N ILE A 248 14.08 20.81 -4.67
CA ILE A 248 12.75 21.41 -4.73
C ILE A 248 11.71 20.33 -4.45
N LYS A 249 11.04 20.41 -3.31
CA LYS A 249 9.91 19.58 -2.95
C LYS A 249 8.61 20.28 -3.33
N ILE A 250 7.67 19.52 -3.88
CA ILE A 250 6.31 20.01 -4.12
C ILE A 250 5.45 19.60 -2.93
N GLU A 251 5.00 20.54 -2.10
CA GLU A 251 4.10 20.27 -0.97
C GLU A 251 2.64 20.31 -1.43
N ARG A 252 1.94 19.18 -1.31
CA ARG A 252 0.49 19.11 -1.56
C ARG A 252 -0.26 19.63 -0.34
N GLN A 253 -1.21 20.52 -0.59
CA GLN A 253 -2.19 21.00 0.37
C GLN A 253 -3.58 20.49 -0.06
N SER A 254 -4.61 20.73 0.76
CA SER A 254 -5.99 20.30 0.49
C SER A 254 -6.53 20.84 -0.82
N ARG A 255 -6.33 22.14 -1.10
CA ARG A 255 -6.88 22.85 -2.28
C ARG A 255 -5.85 23.26 -3.34
N GLY A 256 -4.57 22.90 -3.19
CA GLY A 256 -3.51 23.24 -4.15
C GLY A 256 -2.15 22.63 -3.80
N PHE A 257 -1.09 23.08 -4.46
CA PHE A 257 0.29 22.74 -4.12
C PHE A 257 1.21 23.96 -4.08
N SER A 258 2.32 23.86 -3.38
CA SER A 258 3.36 24.90 -3.34
C SER A 258 4.74 24.29 -3.47
N PHE A 259 5.73 25.11 -3.82
CA PHE A 259 7.12 24.69 -3.90
C PHE A 259 7.86 25.04 -2.62
N GLU A 260 8.71 24.12 -2.16
CA GLU A 260 9.63 24.32 -1.04
C GLU A 260 11.03 23.89 -1.45
N ILE A 261 12.02 24.73 -1.20
CA ILE A 261 13.42 24.36 -1.39
C ILE A 261 13.96 23.73 -0.10
N GLN A 262 14.58 22.56 -0.22
CA GLN A 262 15.34 21.88 0.81
C GLN A 262 16.81 22.01 0.44
N ALA A 263 17.49 22.94 1.08
CA ALA A 263 18.88 23.32 0.81
C ALA A 263 19.70 23.18 2.11
N ASN A 264 19.83 21.95 2.60
CA ASN A 264 20.61 21.70 3.81
C ASN A 264 22.10 21.79 3.46
N TYR A 265 22.90 22.43 4.29
CA TYR A 265 24.33 22.68 4.08
C TYR A 265 24.64 23.57 2.88
N ILE A 266 23.66 24.38 2.44
CA ILE A 266 23.82 25.35 1.35
C ILE A 266 23.66 26.74 1.96
N SER A 267 24.47 27.70 1.51
CA SER A 267 24.37 29.08 1.99
C SER A 267 23.02 29.72 1.61
N ASP A 268 22.57 30.71 2.37
CA ASP A 268 21.32 31.42 2.08
C ASP A 268 21.42 32.19 0.75
N GLU A 269 22.59 32.75 0.44
CA GLU A 269 22.88 33.44 -0.84
C GLU A 269 22.74 32.51 -2.04
N GLU A 270 23.36 31.33 -1.97
CA GLU A 270 23.28 30.31 -3.01
C GLU A 270 21.85 29.75 -3.13
N THR A 271 21.16 29.54 -2.01
CA THR A 271 19.75 29.12 -2.00
C THR A 271 18.85 30.13 -2.73
N GLN A 272 19.07 31.43 -2.52
CA GLN A 272 18.32 32.47 -3.22
C GLN A 272 18.68 32.56 -4.70
N ALA A 273 19.96 32.42 -5.07
CA ALA A 273 20.38 32.35 -6.46
C ALA A 273 19.72 31.18 -7.20
N ILE A 274 19.68 29.99 -6.57
CA ILE A 274 19.00 28.80 -7.10
C ILE A 274 17.51 29.10 -7.30
N LYS A 275 16.82 29.64 -6.27
CA LYS A 275 15.40 30.02 -6.38
C LYS A 275 15.14 30.96 -7.56
N GLN A 276 15.92 32.04 -7.71
CA GLN A 276 15.74 33.01 -8.79
C GLN A 276 15.89 32.39 -10.17
N VAL A 277 16.85 31.48 -10.36
CA VAL A 277 17.03 30.76 -11.64
C VAL A 277 15.79 29.91 -11.95
N ILE A 278 15.29 29.17 -10.96
CA ILE A 278 14.11 28.30 -11.11
C ILE A 278 12.84 29.13 -11.37
N GLU A 279 12.59 30.16 -10.57
CA GLU A 279 11.39 31.02 -10.69
C GLU A 279 11.36 31.72 -12.06
N SER A 280 12.49 32.28 -12.49
CA SER A 280 12.58 32.98 -13.77
C SER A 280 12.45 32.05 -14.99
N LYS A 281 12.93 30.82 -14.90
CA LYS A 281 12.93 29.87 -16.03
C LYS A 281 11.63 29.09 -16.15
N PHE A 282 11.02 28.72 -15.03
CA PHE A 282 9.82 27.87 -15.03
C PHE A 282 8.56 28.64 -14.67
N ASN A 283 8.64 29.98 -14.57
CA ASN A 283 7.50 30.85 -14.23
C ASN A 283 6.75 30.37 -12.97
N ILE A 284 7.47 29.77 -12.03
CA ILE A 284 6.95 29.35 -10.74
C ILE A 284 7.35 30.36 -9.67
N SER A 285 6.68 30.34 -8.53
CA SER A 285 7.03 31.11 -7.35
C SER A 285 7.00 30.21 -6.12
N PHE A 286 8.04 30.31 -5.29
CA PHE A 286 8.10 29.64 -3.99
C PHE A 286 7.14 30.26 -2.97
N ASN A 287 6.66 31.47 -3.23
CA ASN A 287 5.77 32.24 -2.38
C ASN A 287 4.29 32.09 -2.75
N LYS A 288 3.96 31.26 -3.75
CA LYS A 288 2.58 31.02 -4.19
C LYS A 288 2.08 29.61 -3.89
N VAL A 289 0.77 29.50 -3.67
CA VAL A 289 0.00 28.25 -3.69
C VAL A 289 -0.76 28.20 -5.01
N TYR A 290 -0.52 27.15 -5.77
CA TYR A 290 -1.15 26.88 -7.06
C TYR A 290 -2.41 26.04 -6.87
N PRO A 291 -3.62 26.60 -7.05
CA PRO A 291 -4.87 25.89 -6.83
C PRO A 291 -5.05 24.77 -7.85
N TYR A 292 -5.43 23.57 -7.41
CA TYR A 292 -5.53 22.42 -8.31
C TYR A 292 -6.46 22.68 -9.51
N HIS A 293 -7.59 23.35 -9.31
CA HIS A 293 -8.57 23.64 -10.37
C HIS A 293 -7.98 24.45 -11.54
N LEU A 294 -7.01 25.34 -11.29
CA LEU A 294 -6.33 26.12 -12.34
C LEU A 294 -5.21 25.32 -13.03
N GLN A 295 -4.60 24.37 -12.30
CA GLN A 295 -3.48 23.59 -12.83
C GLN A 295 -3.97 22.48 -13.77
N TYR A 296 -5.12 21.89 -13.48
CA TYR A 296 -5.68 20.81 -14.28
C TYR A 296 -6.59 21.35 -15.38
N GLN A 297 -6.03 21.95 -16.43
CA GLN A 297 -6.71 21.93 -17.73
C GLN A 297 -6.55 20.53 -18.33
N THR A 298 -7.23 19.55 -17.72
CA THR A 298 -7.28 18.18 -18.23
C THR A 298 -8.63 17.95 -18.88
N ASP A 299 -8.69 17.15 -19.95
CA ASP A 299 -9.93 16.64 -20.55
C ASP A 299 -10.79 15.74 -19.62
N PHE A 300 -10.43 15.65 -18.32
CA PHE A 300 -11.02 14.71 -17.36
C PHE A 300 -11.57 15.44 -16.13
N ILE A 301 -12.74 16.09 -16.30
CA ILE A 301 -13.58 16.75 -15.25
C ILE A 301 -13.64 15.98 -13.93
N LEU A 302 -13.66 14.66 -14.05
CA LEU A 302 -13.61 13.64 -13.00
C LEU A 302 -12.54 13.83 -11.90
N HIS A 303 -11.33 14.27 -12.27
CA HIS A 303 -10.22 14.45 -11.31
C HIS A 303 -10.33 15.77 -10.55
N GLN A 304 -10.95 16.77 -11.16
CA GLN A 304 -11.19 18.06 -10.53
C GLN A 304 -12.22 17.91 -9.42
N ILE A 305 -13.30 17.15 -9.65
CA ILE A 305 -14.38 16.99 -8.66
C ILE A 305 -13.89 16.34 -7.36
N LEU A 306 -13.02 15.32 -7.44
CA LEU A 306 -12.52 14.59 -6.26
C LEU A 306 -11.40 15.29 -5.50
N SER A 307 -10.85 16.32 -6.12
CA SER A 307 -10.02 17.28 -5.40
C SER A 307 -10.87 18.25 -4.57
N GLY A 308 -12.21 18.09 -4.58
CA GLY A 308 -13.17 18.93 -3.87
C GLY A 308 -13.57 20.18 -4.66
N SER A 309 -13.49 20.15 -6.00
CA SER A 309 -13.88 21.28 -6.84
C SER A 309 -15.39 21.25 -7.07
N VAL A 310 -16.09 22.20 -6.45
CA VAL A 310 -17.53 22.44 -6.63
C VAL A 310 -17.82 22.85 -8.08
N ASP A 311 -17.06 23.80 -8.64
CA ASP A 311 -17.26 24.24 -10.03
C ASP A 311 -17.18 23.10 -11.07
N ALA A 312 -16.27 22.14 -10.85
CA ALA A 312 -16.16 20.97 -11.71
C ALA A 312 -17.33 20.00 -11.51
N TYR A 313 -17.88 19.92 -10.29
CA TYR A 313 -19.07 19.12 -10.00
C TYR A 313 -20.28 19.74 -10.66
N ASP A 314 -20.48 21.05 -10.51
CA ASP A 314 -21.58 21.79 -11.11
C ASP A 314 -21.55 21.68 -12.63
N THR A 315 -20.37 21.79 -13.24
CA THR A 315 -20.21 21.60 -14.70
C THR A 315 -20.59 20.17 -15.14
N TYR A 316 -20.18 19.15 -14.39
CA TYR A 316 -20.55 17.75 -14.69
C TYR A 316 -22.04 17.51 -14.46
N TYR A 317 -22.57 18.01 -13.35
CA TYR A 317 -23.97 17.89 -12.98
C TYR A 317 -24.85 18.55 -14.04
N ASP A 318 -24.50 19.76 -14.50
CA ASP A 318 -25.23 20.49 -15.53
C ASP A 318 -25.32 19.72 -16.86
N GLU A 319 -24.31 18.93 -17.21
CA GLU A 319 -24.28 18.07 -18.40
C GLU A 319 -25.17 16.81 -18.29
N LEU A 320 -25.60 16.42 -17.09
CA LEU A 320 -26.52 15.29 -16.90
C LEU A 320 -27.93 15.64 -17.38
N ASP A 321 -28.64 14.64 -17.90
CA ASP A 321 -30.06 14.81 -18.21
C ASP A 321 -30.91 14.90 -16.93
N ASP A 322 -32.10 15.50 -17.03
CA ASP A 322 -32.96 15.73 -15.85
C ASP A 322 -33.30 14.43 -15.11
N ARG A 323 -33.35 13.29 -15.82
CA ARG A 323 -33.64 11.99 -15.21
C ARG A 323 -32.44 11.44 -14.44
N ASP A 324 -31.23 11.64 -14.95
CA ASP A 324 -29.98 11.30 -14.26
C ASP A 324 -29.77 12.18 -13.03
N LYS A 325 -30.11 13.47 -13.12
CA LYS A 325 -30.11 14.39 -11.96
C LYS A 325 -31.06 13.92 -10.87
N GLU A 326 -32.34 13.69 -11.21
CA GLU A 326 -33.36 13.19 -10.28
C GLU A 326 -32.96 11.87 -9.60
N LEU A 327 -32.21 11.01 -10.31
CA LEU A 327 -31.71 9.75 -9.76
C LEU A 327 -30.55 9.94 -8.79
N ILE A 328 -29.65 10.90 -9.03
CA ILE A 328 -28.40 11.03 -8.26
C ILE A 328 -28.56 12.00 -7.07
N ASP A 329 -29.46 12.97 -7.17
CA ASP A 329 -29.76 13.96 -6.13
C ASP A 329 -29.97 13.38 -4.72
N PRO A 330 -30.65 12.22 -4.53
CA PRO A 330 -30.82 11.64 -3.19
C PRO A 330 -29.51 11.22 -2.52
N TYR A 331 -28.44 10.99 -3.30
CA TYR A 331 -27.16 10.53 -2.78
C TYR A 331 -26.16 11.67 -2.58
N ILE A 332 -26.39 12.86 -3.14
CA ILE A 332 -25.44 13.96 -3.08
C ILE A 332 -25.99 15.09 -2.22
N ASN A 333 -25.37 15.27 -1.06
CA ASN A 333 -25.62 16.41 -0.19
C ASN A 333 -24.61 17.51 -0.51
N TYR A 334 -25.01 18.47 -1.33
CA TYR A 334 -24.29 19.73 -1.47
C TYR A 334 -24.69 20.66 -0.31
N ASN A 335 -23.81 20.77 0.67
CA ASN A 335 -23.95 21.77 1.72
C ASN A 335 -23.21 23.03 1.27
N GLN A 336 -23.98 24.02 0.84
CA GLN A 336 -23.47 25.37 0.63
C GLN A 336 -22.96 25.87 1.98
N GLY A 337 -21.65 26.06 2.09
CA GLY A 337 -20.98 26.24 3.38
C GLY A 337 -21.47 27.51 4.06
N SER A 338 -22.13 27.39 5.22
CA SER A 338 -22.31 28.52 6.13
C SER A 338 -20.97 28.91 6.78
N GLU A 339 -20.02 27.97 6.82
CA GLU A 339 -18.70 28.16 7.38
C GLU A 339 -17.70 28.65 6.31
N PHE A 340 -16.69 29.37 6.75
CA PHE A 340 -15.62 29.94 5.96
C PHE A 340 -14.28 29.39 6.44
N VAL A 341 -13.41 29.04 5.51
CA VAL A 341 -12.06 28.57 5.81
C VAL A 341 -11.06 29.64 5.45
N CYS A 342 -10.25 30.05 6.43
CA CYS A 342 -9.12 30.93 6.17
C CYS A 342 -8.15 30.29 5.18
N TRP A 343 -7.83 31.01 4.10
CA TRP A 343 -6.93 30.50 3.07
C TRP A 343 -5.51 30.22 3.60
N GLY A 344 -5.01 31.08 4.48
CA GLY A 344 -3.68 31.03 5.07
C GLY A 344 -3.41 29.83 5.97
N CYS A 345 -4.20 29.69 7.04
CA CYS A 345 -3.97 28.68 8.08
C CYS A 345 -4.99 27.54 8.10
N ARG A 346 -6.05 27.62 7.27
CA ARG A 346 -7.16 26.66 7.24
C ARG A 346 -8.04 26.63 8.49
N THR A 347 -7.97 27.65 9.34
CA THR A 347 -8.92 27.79 10.46
C THR A 347 -10.32 28.03 9.92
N GLU A 348 -11.28 27.31 10.50
CA GLU A 348 -12.69 27.34 10.13
C GLU A 348 -13.44 28.39 10.98
N TYR A 349 -14.38 29.08 10.37
CA TYR A 349 -15.17 30.15 10.97
C TYR A 349 -16.63 29.99 10.58
N ASP A 350 -17.56 30.22 11.50
CA ASP A 350 -19.00 30.11 11.23
C ASP A 350 -19.55 31.27 10.38
N GLU A 351 -18.83 32.38 10.29
CA GLU A 351 -19.13 33.55 9.47
C GLU A 351 -17.82 34.08 8.86
N GLU A 352 -17.88 34.73 7.69
CA GLU A 352 -16.69 35.31 7.04
C GLU A 352 -16.12 36.43 7.92
N PRO A 353 -14.95 36.23 8.57
CA PRO A 353 -14.35 37.29 9.37
C PRO A 353 -13.64 38.29 8.45
N ASP A 354 -13.44 39.54 8.91
CA ASP A 354 -12.59 40.50 8.18
C ASP A 354 -11.10 40.04 8.18
N THR A 355 -10.66 39.37 9.25
CA THR A 355 -9.28 38.89 9.44
C THR A 355 -9.25 37.60 10.24
N CYS A 356 -8.37 36.67 9.87
CA CYS A 356 -8.26 35.38 10.53
C CYS A 356 -7.54 35.53 11.88
N GLY A 357 -8.21 35.16 12.98
CA GLY A 357 -7.64 35.20 14.33
C GLY A 357 -6.39 34.33 14.54
N GLU A 358 -6.14 33.33 13.69
CA GLU A 358 -5.01 32.40 13.84
C GLU A 358 -3.79 32.75 12.98
N CYS A 359 -3.96 33.53 11.91
CA CYS A 359 -2.84 33.86 11.01
C CYS A 359 -2.87 35.25 10.39
N GLY A 360 -3.88 36.08 10.72
CA GLY A 360 -4.01 37.45 10.23
C GLY A 360 -4.41 37.58 8.77
N ASN A 361 -4.73 36.47 8.07
CA ASN A 361 -5.12 36.50 6.67
C ASN A 361 -6.53 37.10 6.48
N GLU A 362 -6.71 37.90 5.42
CA GLU A 362 -7.98 38.56 5.06
C GLU A 362 -8.77 37.76 4.00
N SER A 363 -8.19 36.70 3.45
CA SER A 363 -8.85 35.88 2.41
C SER A 363 -9.49 34.64 3.01
N PHE A 364 -10.79 34.50 2.77
CA PHE A 364 -11.61 33.38 3.18
C PHE A 364 -12.29 32.75 1.97
N GLU A 365 -12.59 31.47 2.08
CA GLU A 365 -13.41 30.77 1.09
C GLU A 365 -14.55 30.06 1.82
N PRO A 366 -15.77 30.06 1.26
CA PRO A 366 -16.84 29.24 1.79
C PRO A 366 -16.40 27.78 1.83
N LYS A 367 -16.79 27.10 2.90
CA LYS A 367 -16.58 25.67 3.12
C LYS A 367 -17.73 24.92 2.45
N ASP A 368 -17.79 25.02 1.12
CA ASP A 368 -18.72 24.20 0.37
C ASP A 368 -18.27 22.74 0.49
N GLU A 369 -19.14 21.91 1.06
CA GLU A 369 -18.90 20.49 1.23
C GLU A 369 -19.87 19.71 0.33
N LEU A 370 -19.28 19.00 -0.64
CA LEU A 370 -19.96 17.94 -1.35
C LEU A 370 -19.81 16.65 -0.52
N VAL A 371 -20.85 16.31 0.23
CA VAL A 371 -20.92 15.05 0.99
C VAL A 371 -21.76 14.08 0.19
N ILE A 372 -21.31 12.83 0.15
CA ILE A 372 -22.06 11.78 -0.54
C ILE A 372 -22.60 10.78 0.49
N ASP A 373 -23.88 10.44 0.36
CA ASP A 373 -24.61 9.57 1.26
C ASP A 373 -24.31 8.10 0.93
N ASP A 374 -23.16 7.70 1.45
CA ASP A 374 -22.61 6.35 1.40
C ASP A 374 -23.57 5.27 1.94
N ASP A 375 -24.37 5.61 2.97
CA ASP A 375 -25.34 4.69 3.57
C ASP A 375 -26.56 4.50 2.67
N GLN A 376 -27.05 5.58 2.05
CA GLN A 376 -28.17 5.48 1.11
C GLN A 376 -27.79 4.67 -0.14
N ILE A 377 -26.57 4.83 -0.67
CA ILE A 377 -26.08 4.00 -1.79
C ILE A 377 -26.01 2.53 -1.38
N PHE A 378 -25.48 2.24 -0.19
CA PHE A 378 -25.40 0.87 0.31
C PHE A 378 -26.79 0.22 0.39
N ASN A 379 -27.76 0.93 0.99
CA ASN A 379 -29.10 0.43 1.18
C ASN A 379 -29.82 0.18 -0.16
N ASP A 380 -29.68 1.08 -1.14
CA ASP A 380 -30.31 0.91 -2.44
C ASP A 380 -29.70 -0.25 -3.24
N VAL A 381 -28.37 -0.47 -3.14
CA VAL A 381 -27.73 -1.65 -3.73
C VAL A 381 -28.21 -2.93 -3.05
N LEU A 382 -28.32 -2.93 -1.71
CA LEU A 382 -28.82 -4.06 -0.94
C LEU A 382 -30.26 -4.40 -1.31
N ASP A 383 -31.13 -3.40 -1.46
CA ASP A 383 -32.53 -3.59 -1.83
C ASP A 383 -32.64 -4.18 -3.24
N ILE A 384 -31.92 -3.63 -4.23
CA ILE A 384 -31.91 -4.14 -5.60
C ILE A 384 -31.42 -5.59 -5.65
N PHE A 385 -30.40 -5.95 -4.88
CA PHE A 385 -29.88 -7.32 -4.79
C PHE A 385 -30.60 -8.22 -3.80
N GLY A 386 -31.50 -7.70 -2.98
CA GLY A 386 -32.48 -8.46 -2.21
C GLY A 386 -33.62 -8.96 -3.10
N ASP A 387 -33.93 -8.21 -4.16
CA ASP A 387 -35.02 -8.48 -5.10
C ASP A 387 -34.60 -9.27 -6.36
N ILE A 388 -33.32 -9.60 -6.54
CA ILE A 388 -32.88 -10.44 -7.66
C ILE A 388 -33.44 -11.86 -7.55
N ASP A 389 -33.64 -12.49 -8.71
CA ASP A 389 -34.19 -13.84 -8.77
C ASP A 389 -33.29 -14.85 -8.07
N GLN A 390 -33.89 -15.78 -7.33
CA GLN A 390 -33.16 -16.92 -6.74
C GLN A 390 -32.50 -17.81 -7.80
N THR A 391 -32.94 -17.72 -9.05
CA THR A 391 -32.32 -18.39 -10.20
C THR A 391 -32.15 -17.38 -11.33
N ILE A 392 -30.89 -17.17 -11.74
CA ILE A 392 -30.52 -16.23 -12.79
C ILE A 392 -29.93 -17.03 -13.95
N GLU A 393 -30.50 -16.90 -15.14
CA GLU A 393 -30.00 -17.51 -16.38
C GLU A 393 -29.63 -16.38 -17.34
N SER A 394 -28.44 -16.46 -17.97
CA SER A 394 -28.05 -15.47 -18.97
C SER A 394 -28.54 -15.89 -20.36
N ASP A 395 -29.21 -14.99 -21.07
CA ASP A 395 -29.62 -15.23 -22.46
C ASP A 395 -28.42 -15.30 -23.43
N LYS A 396 -27.24 -14.82 -23.01
CA LYS A 396 -26.04 -14.68 -23.85
C LYS A 396 -24.93 -15.67 -23.49
N ARG A 397 -25.04 -16.37 -22.36
CA ARG A 397 -23.98 -17.22 -21.81
C ARG A 397 -24.59 -18.52 -21.31
N ASP A 398 -23.89 -19.62 -21.51
CA ASP A 398 -24.31 -20.94 -21.03
C ASP A 398 -24.11 -21.10 -19.51
N VAL A 399 -24.41 -20.07 -18.72
CA VAL A 399 -24.17 -20.01 -17.26
C VAL A 399 -25.48 -19.69 -16.55
N LYS A 400 -25.72 -20.41 -15.46
CA LYS A 400 -26.89 -20.28 -14.60
C LYS A 400 -26.47 -20.20 -13.14
N LEU A 401 -27.00 -19.22 -12.42
CA LEU A 401 -26.84 -19.08 -10.97
C LEU A 401 -28.11 -19.57 -10.27
N GLN A 402 -28.01 -20.42 -9.27
CA GLN A 402 -29.13 -21.01 -8.54
C GLN A 402 -28.99 -20.80 -7.04
N GLY A 403 -30.11 -20.63 -6.35
CA GLY A 403 -30.15 -20.39 -4.91
C GLY A 403 -29.42 -19.11 -4.53
N VAL A 404 -29.51 -18.06 -5.36
CA VAL A 404 -28.93 -16.76 -5.08
C VAL A 404 -29.55 -16.23 -3.79
N HIS A 405 -28.69 -15.99 -2.80
CA HIS A 405 -29.04 -15.46 -1.50
C HIS A 405 -28.12 -14.30 -1.19
N THR A 406 -28.71 -13.14 -0.91
CA THR A 406 -27.99 -11.92 -0.58
C THR A 406 -28.30 -11.52 0.85
N GLU A 407 -27.27 -11.17 1.62
CA GLU A 407 -27.40 -10.64 2.97
C GLU A 407 -26.37 -9.52 3.21
N GLU A 408 -26.65 -8.65 4.17
CA GLU A 408 -25.66 -7.69 4.65
C GLU A 408 -24.68 -8.38 5.59
N LYS A 409 -23.38 -8.07 5.44
CA LYS A 409 -22.35 -8.58 6.33
C LYS A 409 -21.30 -7.50 6.61
N GLU A 410 -20.84 -7.46 7.85
CA GLU A 410 -19.87 -6.47 8.33
C GLU A 410 -18.52 -7.13 8.62
N VAL A 411 -17.42 -6.56 8.11
CA VAL A 411 -16.05 -6.97 8.45
C VAL A 411 -15.25 -5.74 8.84
N GLY A 412 -14.87 -5.66 10.11
CA GLY A 412 -14.14 -4.52 10.65
C GLY A 412 -15.03 -3.28 10.69
N THR A 413 -14.67 -2.24 9.92
CA THR A 413 -15.41 -0.97 9.81
C THR A 413 -16.12 -0.82 8.46
N SER A 414 -16.23 -1.88 7.67
CA SER A 414 -16.78 -1.84 6.32
C SER A 414 -18.00 -2.76 6.22
N ARG A 415 -19.08 -2.22 5.63
CA ARG A 415 -20.30 -2.94 5.27
C ARG A 415 -20.19 -3.41 3.82
N TYR A 416 -20.68 -4.60 3.53
CA TYR A 416 -20.74 -5.13 2.18
C TYR A 416 -21.98 -6.01 2.01
N VAL A 417 -22.39 -6.16 0.76
CA VAL A 417 -23.48 -7.05 0.39
C VAL A 417 -22.86 -8.41 0.06
N HIS A 418 -23.19 -9.43 0.85
CA HIS A 418 -22.67 -10.78 0.75
C HIS A 418 -23.66 -11.62 -0.05
N THR A 419 -23.21 -12.22 -1.17
CA THR A 419 -24.06 -13.06 -2.01
C THR A 419 -23.49 -14.47 -2.15
N LEU A 420 -24.34 -15.45 -1.86
CA LEU A 420 -24.07 -16.88 -2.01
C LEU A 420 -24.95 -17.45 -3.13
N PHE A 421 -24.37 -18.21 -4.04
CA PHE A 421 -25.12 -18.89 -5.09
C PHE A 421 -24.39 -20.13 -5.58
N ARG A 422 -25.14 -21.04 -6.18
CA ARG A 422 -24.59 -22.15 -6.97
C ARG A 422 -24.42 -21.70 -8.41
N ARG A 423 -23.26 -21.89 -9.00
CA ARG A 423 -23.04 -21.60 -10.43
C ARG A 423 -23.09 -22.92 -11.20
N THR A 424 -23.83 -22.98 -12.29
CA THR A 424 -23.88 -24.12 -13.21
C THR A 424 -23.57 -23.64 -14.63
N GLN A 425 -22.97 -24.50 -15.45
CA GLN A 425 -22.61 -24.16 -16.83
C GLN A 425 -23.00 -25.32 -17.76
N ASP A 426 -23.80 -25.02 -18.78
CA ASP A 426 -24.20 -26.01 -19.79
C ASP A 426 -23.04 -26.20 -20.80
N SER A 427 -22.77 -27.45 -21.18
CA SER A 427 -21.63 -27.83 -22.01
C SER A 427 -21.98 -27.91 -23.50
N GLY A 428 -23.22 -27.62 -23.89
CA GLY A 428 -23.69 -27.70 -25.27
C GLY A 428 -23.91 -29.14 -25.75
N SER A 429 -24.50 -29.28 -26.95
CA SER A 429 -25.15 -30.50 -27.49
C SER A 429 -24.23 -31.72 -27.64
N GLY A 430 -24.08 -32.45 -26.53
CA GLY A 430 -23.31 -33.68 -26.44
C GLY A 430 -23.43 -34.33 -25.05
N GLY A 431 -24.62 -34.29 -24.46
CA GLY A 431 -25.07 -35.21 -23.42
C GLY A 431 -24.06 -35.51 -22.30
N LEU A 432 -23.72 -34.51 -21.50
CA LEU A 432 -23.43 -34.63 -20.07
C LEU A 432 -23.49 -33.21 -19.52
N GLU A 433 -24.61 -32.89 -18.85
CA GLU A 433 -24.69 -31.75 -17.92
C GLU A 433 -23.58 -31.95 -16.88
N ALA A 434 -22.39 -31.43 -17.13
CA ALA A 434 -21.37 -31.31 -16.12
C ALA A 434 -21.70 -30.04 -15.32
N THR A 435 -22.76 -30.14 -14.49
CA THR A 435 -23.09 -29.13 -13.50
C THR A 435 -21.91 -28.99 -12.56
N GLN A 436 -21.11 -27.94 -12.76
CA GLN A 436 -20.12 -27.51 -11.77
C GLN A 436 -20.85 -26.90 -10.56
N ASP A 437 -21.70 -27.67 -9.87
CA ASP A 437 -22.64 -27.18 -8.86
C ASP A 437 -21.92 -26.76 -7.56
N TYR A 438 -21.27 -25.59 -7.59
CA TYR A 438 -20.45 -25.10 -6.48
C TYR A 438 -21.03 -23.82 -5.92
N ARG A 439 -21.08 -23.75 -4.59
CA ARG A 439 -21.38 -22.53 -3.87
C ARG A 439 -20.22 -21.56 -4.01
N TYR A 440 -20.49 -20.43 -4.64
CA TYR A 440 -19.58 -19.29 -4.69
C TYR A 440 -20.02 -18.24 -3.68
N GLU A 441 -19.04 -17.63 -3.02
CA GLU A 441 -19.21 -16.48 -2.15
C GLU A 441 -18.67 -15.25 -2.87
N TYR A 442 -19.54 -14.27 -3.09
CA TYR A 442 -19.18 -12.99 -3.66
C TYR A 442 -19.51 -11.84 -2.72
N PHE A 443 -18.60 -10.88 -2.67
CA PHE A 443 -18.74 -9.63 -1.95
C PHE A 443 -19.04 -8.55 -2.96
N VAL A 444 -20.14 -7.85 -2.72
CA VAL A 444 -20.57 -6.64 -3.41
C VAL A 444 -20.15 -5.45 -2.56
N TYR A 445 -19.20 -4.67 -3.07
CA TYR A 445 -18.76 -3.43 -2.43
C TYR A 445 -19.44 -2.24 -3.11
N PRO A 446 -20.47 -1.63 -2.49
CA PRO A 446 -20.80 -0.23 -2.76
C PRO A 446 -19.63 0.61 -2.27
N LEU A 447 -18.97 1.33 -3.17
CA LEU A 447 -17.83 2.19 -2.82
C LEU A 447 -18.26 3.32 -1.88
N SER A 448 -18.07 3.12 -0.57
CA SER A 448 -18.24 4.15 0.45
C SER A 448 -16.99 4.33 1.33
N GLY A 449 -16.70 5.58 1.71
CA GLY A 449 -15.85 5.88 2.87
C GLY A 449 -14.33 5.97 2.69
N ARG A 450 -13.73 5.66 1.52
CA ARG A 450 -12.31 5.96 1.25
C ARG A 450 -12.14 6.62 -0.12
N LYS A 451 -11.82 7.92 -0.11
CA LYS A 451 -11.62 8.80 -1.29
C LYS A 451 -11.34 8.02 -2.59
N PRO A 452 -12.36 7.79 -3.45
CA PRO A 452 -12.11 7.28 -4.78
C PRO A 452 -11.32 8.33 -5.56
N GLN A 453 -10.34 7.88 -6.35
CA GLN A 453 -9.51 8.79 -7.15
C GLN A 453 -10.19 9.24 -8.45
N ARG A 454 -11.37 8.71 -8.81
CA ARG A 454 -12.21 9.16 -9.95
C ARG A 454 -13.73 9.25 -9.61
N ILE A 455 -14.47 10.32 -9.97
CA ILE A 455 -15.96 10.37 -9.91
C ILE A 455 -16.60 9.29 -10.78
N GLY A 456 -15.90 8.83 -11.81
CA GLY A 456 -16.35 7.67 -12.59
C GLY A 456 -16.11 6.33 -11.91
N GLN A 457 -15.33 6.28 -10.82
CA GLN A 457 -15.39 5.13 -9.90
C GLN A 457 -16.57 5.27 -8.95
N TYR A 458 -16.99 6.49 -8.65
CA TYR A 458 -18.12 6.77 -7.77
C TYR A 458 -19.49 6.55 -8.45
N LEU A 459 -19.64 6.96 -9.71
CA LEU A 459 -20.88 6.85 -10.48
C LEU A 459 -20.86 5.74 -11.54
N LEU A 460 -19.71 5.39 -12.15
CA LEU A 460 -19.64 4.34 -13.20
C LEU A 460 -19.25 2.92 -12.72
N ASN A 461 -18.84 2.66 -11.46
CA ASN A 461 -18.29 1.35 -11.05
C ASN A 461 -18.65 0.92 -9.62
N THR A 462 -19.83 1.29 -9.15
CA THR A 462 -20.15 1.31 -7.72
C THR A 462 -20.37 -0.06 -7.12
N VAL A 463 -20.62 -1.12 -7.89
CA VAL A 463 -20.81 -2.47 -7.36
C VAL A 463 -19.67 -3.36 -7.83
N PHE A 464 -18.67 -3.55 -6.97
CA PHE A 464 -17.62 -4.54 -7.21
C PHE A 464 -18.10 -5.90 -6.79
N ILE A 465 -18.11 -6.83 -7.74
CA ILE A 465 -18.34 -8.24 -7.46
C ILE A 465 -16.97 -8.92 -7.42
N THR A 466 -16.58 -9.41 -6.25
CA THR A 466 -15.35 -10.21 -6.07
C THR A 466 -15.61 -11.48 -5.28
N TYR A 467 -14.82 -12.51 -5.56
CA TYR A 467 -14.81 -13.75 -4.80
C TYR A 467 -13.84 -13.64 -3.60
N GLY A 468 -14.32 -13.92 -2.39
CA GLY A 468 -13.56 -13.76 -1.15
C GLY A 468 -13.23 -12.30 -0.77
N THR A 469 -12.54 -12.08 0.36
CA THR A 469 -12.22 -10.76 0.93
C THR A 469 -11.06 -10.03 0.22
N ALA A 470 -11.04 -10.01 -1.12
CA ALA A 470 -10.00 -9.35 -1.89
C ALA A 470 -10.10 -7.82 -1.72
N PHE A 471 -9.19 -7.24 -0.94
CA PHE A 471 -9.06 -5.78 -0.83
C PHE A 471 -8.54 -5.16 -2.14
N GLU A 472 -9.19 -4.05 -2.52
CA GLU A 472 -8.86 -3.19 -3.66
C GLU A 472 -7.35 -2.94 -3.80
N GLN A 473 -6.81 -3.27 -4.98
CA GLN A 473 -5.61 -2.60 -5.50
C GLN A 473 -5.34 -2.78 -7.00
N GLU A 474 -6.08 -3.64 -7.73
CA GLU A 474 -5.94 -3.79 -9.18
C GLU A 474 -7.34 -3.87 -9.83
N LEU A 475 -7.75 -2.90 -10.66
CA LEU A 475 -9.10 -2.86 -11.29
C LEU A 475 -9.26 -3.83 -12.47
N GLU A 476 -8.16 -4.23 -13.10
CA GLU A 476 -8.20 -5.23 -14.16
C GLU A 476 -8.68 -6.55 -13.55
N ASN A 477 -9.60 -7.24 -14.25
CA ASN A 477 -10.06 -8.58 -13.92
C ASN A 477 -11.12 -8.71 -12.79
N PHE A 478 -11.78 -7.63 -12.35
CA PHE A 478 -12.93 -7.70 -11.42
C PHE A 478 -14.28 -7.50 -12.13
N GLY A 479 -15.34 -8.05 -11.54
CA GLY A 479 -16.72 -7.80 -11.92
C GLY A 479 -17.17 -6.44 -11.44
N THR A 480 -17.79 -5.65 -12.31
CA THR A 480 -18.18 -4.27 -12.02
C THR A 480 -19.54 -3.99 -12.63
N ILE A 481 -20.46 -3.42 -11.86
CA ILE A 481 -21.73 -2.88 -12.37
C ILE A 481 -21.76 -1.37 -12.12
N HIS A 482 -22.22 -0.63 -13.12
CA HIS A 482 -22.42 0.80 -13.04
C HIS A 482 -23.67 1.11 -12.20
N PHE A 483 -23.59 2.07 -11.26
CA PHE A 483 -24.72 2.35 -10.36
C PHE A 483 -25.94 2.88 -11.07
N ILE A 484 -25.79 3.90 -11.92
CA ILE A 484 -26.91 4.42 -12.73
C ILE A 484 -27.53 3.32 -13.61
N GLU A 485 -26.70 2.43 -14.19
CA GLU A 485 -27.20 1.29 -14.96
C GLU A 485 -27.99 0.31 -14.09
N LEU A 486 -27.51 0.03 -12.88
CA LEU A 486 -28.18 -0.81 -11.89
C LEU A 486 -29.52 -0.21 -11.45
N LEU A 487 -29.55 1.09 -11.10
CA LEU A 487 -30.74 1.84 -10.70
C LEU A 487 -31.79 1.91 -11.82
N ARG A 488 -31.35 2.00 -13.09
CA ARG A 488 -32.23 2.05 -14.26
C ARG A 488 -32.62 0.68 -14.79
N SER A 489 -31.98 -0.39 -14.32
CA SER A 489 -32.17 -1.72 -14.91
C SER A 489 -33.53 -2.28 -14.55
N ASN A 490 -34.29 -2.68 -15.58
CA ASN A 490 -35.48 -3.50 -15.39
C ASN A 490 -35.14 -4.99 -15.19
N ASN A 491 -33.86 -5.35 -15.33
CA ASN A 491 -33.36 -6.71 -15.10
C ASN A 491 -31.97 -6.66 -14.42
N PRO A 492 -31.90 -6.36 -13.12
CA PRO A 492 -30.65 -6.36 -12.36
C PRO A 492 -29.95 -7.73 -12.35
N SER A 493 -30.71 -8.82 -12.50
CA SER A 493 -30.20 -10.20 -12.56
C SER A 493 -29.18 -10.39 -13.70
N GLU A 494 -29.44 -9.83 -14.89
CA GLU A 494 -28.51 -9.94 -16.03
C GLU A 494 -27.20 -9.16 -15.79
N LEU A 495 -27.28 -7.97 -15.18
CA LEU A 495 -26.07 -7.21 -14.82
C LEU A 495 -25.23 -7.95 -13.77
N PHE A 496 -25.91 -8.58 -12.81
CA PHE A 496 -25.26 -9.38 -11.76
C PHE A 496 -24.52 -10.58 -12.34
N ILE A 497 -25.15 -11.41 -13.16
CA ILE A 497 -24.49 -12.58 -13.76
C ILE A 497 -23.35 -12.18 -14.70
N GLU A 498 -23.49 -11.07 -15.44
CA GLU A 498 -22.43 -10.56 -16.31
C GLU A 498 -21.17 -10.18 -15.50
N ALA A 499 -21.35 -9.48 -14.37
CA ALA A 499 -20.27 -9.07 -13.48
C ALA A 499 -19.66 -10.24 -12.69
N VAL A 500 -20.46 -11.18 -12.19
CA VAL A 500 -19.99 -12.43 -11.57
C VAL A 500 -19.03 -13.18 -12.49
N GLU A 501 -19.42 -13.38 -13.75
CA GLU A 501 -18.62 -14.09 -14.74
C GLU A 501 -17.31 -13.36 -15.07
N LYS A 502 -17.36 -12.02 -15.19
CA LYS A 502 -16.15 -11.20 -15.40
C LYS A 502 -15.19 -11.36 -14.22
N SER A 503 -15.70 -11.31 -12.99
CA SER A 503 -14.90 -11.53 -11.80
C SER A 503 -14.35 -12.96 -11.72
N HIS A 504 -15.15 -13.96 -12.06
CA HIS A 504 -14.75 -15.37 -12.04
C HIS A 504 -13.55 -15.62 -12.95
N ARG A 505 -13.64 -15.18 -14.22
CA ARG A 505 -12.53 -15.30 -15.20
C ARG A 505 -11.30 -14.55 -14.73
N GLY A 506 -11.53 -13.31 -14.31
CA GLY A 506 -10.43 -12.47 -13.91
C GLY A 506 -9.70 -12.92 -12.63
N MET A 507 -10.41 -13.60 -11.73
CA MET A 507 -9.81 -14.27 -10.58
C MET A 507 -8.79 -15.33 -11.00
N GLN A 508 -9.13 -16.16 -11.99
CA GLN A 508 -8.25 -17.20 -12.52
C GLN A 508 -6.97 -16.59 -13.11
N ASP A 509 -7.09 -15.51 -13.87
CA ASP A 509 -5.94 -14.80 -14.46
C ASP A 509 -5.00 -14.22 -13.39
N ARG A 510 -5.57 -13.64 -12.32
CA ARG A 510 -4.78 -13.12 -11.18
C ARG A 510 -4.00 -14.22 -10.48
N TYR A 511 -4.63 -15.37 -10.23
CA TYR A 511 -3.95 -16.49 -9.57
C TYR A 511 -2.86 -17.07 -10.45
N ARG A 512 -3.10 -17.24 -11.74
CA ARG A 512 -2.11 -17.76 -12.68
C ARG A 512 -0.86 -16.88 -12.77
N LYS A 513 -1.01 -15.55 -12.74
CA LYS A 513 0.14 -14.62 -12.70
C LYS A 513 1.01 -14.84 -11.47
N ARG A 514 0.40 -15.03 -10.30
CA ARG A 514 1.14 -15.29 -9.04
C ARG A 514 1.73 -16.71 -9.02
N ALA A 515 1.01 -17.69 -9.55
CA ALA A 515 1.47 -19.06 -9.68
C ALA A 515 2.71 -19.18 -10.58
N LYS A 516 2.79 -18.39 -11.67
CA LYS A 516 4.00 -18.32 -12.51
C LYS A 516 5.26 -17.87 -11.77
N GLN A 517 5.12 -17.00 -10.77
CA GLN A 517 6.26 -16.63 -9.93
C GLN A 517 6.58 -17.76 -8.93
N ALA A 518 5.54 -18.33 -8.30
CA ALA A 518 5.69 -19.42 -7.35
C ALA A 518 6.35 -20.66 -7.99
N ILE A 519 5.92 -21.07 -9.18
CA ILE A 519 6.48 -22.23 -9.88
C ILE A 519 7.96 -22.05 -10.21
N ASN A 520 8.37 -20.83 -10.59
CA ASN A 520 9.78 -20.55 -10.86
C ASN A 520 10.63 -20.70 -9.60
N ASN A 521 10.16 -20.16 -8.47
CA ASN A 521 10.84 -20.29 -7.19
C ASN A 521 10.89 -21.74 -6.72
N LEU A 522 9.79 -22.49 -6.80
CA LEU A 522 9.72 -23.89 -6.38
C LEU A 522 10.57 -24.79 -7.27
N ARG A 523 10.64 -24.54 -8.58
CA ARG A 523 11.58 -25.24 -9.48
C ARG A 523 13.03 -24.92 -9.17
N GLN A 524 13.32 -23.67 -8.81
CA GLN A 524 14.66 -23.29 -8.37
C GLN A 524 15.03 -24.03 -7.08
N LEU A 525 14.12 -24.07 -6.10
CA LEU A 525 14.27 -24.85 -4.86
C LEU A 525 14.49 -26.34 -5.15
N GLN A 526 13.63 -26.95 -5.98
CA GLN A 526 13.76 -28.36 -6.37
C GLN A 526 15.10 -28.63 -7.07
N SER A 527 15.56 -27.73 -7.94
CA SER A 527 16.88 -27.86 -8.56
C SER A 527 18.02 -27.85 -7.52
N LYS A 528 17.87 -27.17 -6.38
CA LYS A 528 18.86 -27.22 -5.28
C LYS A 528 18.79 -28.54 -4.50
N VAL A 529 17.61 -29.11 -4.34
CA VAL A 529 17.41 -30.49 -3.84
C VAL A 529 18.15 -31.47 -4.76
N ASP A 530 17.85 -31.45 -6.05
CA ASP A 530 18.35 -32.44 -7.03
C ASP A 530 19.87 -32.38 -7.23
N THR A 531 20.46 -31.19 -7.06
CA THR A 531 21.91 -30.98 -7.20
C THR A 531 22.68 -31.25 -5.91
N GLY A 532 22.00 -31.57 -4.82
CA GLY A 532 22.60 -31.78 -3.50
C GLY A 532 23.10 -30.49 -2.84
N ILE A 533 22.79 -29.31 -3.37
CA ILE A 533 23.22 -28.02 -2.80
C ILE A 533 22.62 -27.83 -1.40
N ILE A 534 21.37 -28.26 -1.21
CA ILE A 534 20.70 -28.22 0.10
C ILE A 534 21.44 -29.06 1.15
N GLU A 535 22.11 -30.14 0.74
CA GLU A 535 22.80 -31.06 1.65
C GLU A 535 23.97 -30.41 2.40
N ASP A 536 24.63 -29.44 1.76
CA ASP A 536 25.82 -28.76 2.28
C ASP A 536 25.54 -27.29 2.68
N TYR A 537 24.36 -26.75 2.38
CA TYR A 537 24.03 -25.34 2.58
C TYR A 537 24.00 -24.95 4.08
N GLY A 538 24.72 -23.87 4.42
CA GLY A 538 24.85 -23.37 5.81
C GLY A 538 25.90 -24.09 6.66
N GLY A 539 26.64 -25.06 6.11
CA GLY A 539 27.82 -25.68 6.75
C GLY A 539 29.10 -24.84 6.62
N GLU A 540 30.14 -25.14 7.42
CA GLU A 540 31.44 -24.42 7.38
C GLU A 540 32.13 -24.49 6.00
N GLU A 541 31.86 -25.53 5.20
CA GLU A 541 32.36 -25.72 3.82
C GLU A 541 31.23 -25.69 2.77
N GLY A 542 30.03 -25.24 3.16
CA GLY A 542 28.84 -25.23 2.31
C GLY A 542 28.91 -24.22 1.16
N PRO A 543 28.19 -24.46 0.04
CA PRO A 543 28.04 -23.47 -1.01
C PRO A 543 27.23 -22.27 -0.50
N GLU A 544 27.72 -21.05 -0.74
CA GLU A 544 26.90 -19.83 -0.65
C GLU A 544 25.89 -19.83 -1.80
N ASP A 545 24.62 -19.52 -1.52
CA ASP A 545 23.55 -19.49 -2.52
C ASP A 545 22.57 -18.34 -2.27
N ASP A 546 22.67 -17.30 -3.11
CA ASP A 546 21.86 -16.08 -3.00
C ASP A 546 20.35 -16.34 -2.95
N PHE A 547 19.86 -17.42 -3.59
CA PHE A 547 18.45 -17.75 -3.57
C PHE A 547 18.04 -18.30 -2.21
N LEU A 548 18.76 -19.29 -1.67
CA LEU A 548 18.45 -19.85 -0.35
C LEU A 548 18.61 -18.82 0.78
N ASP A 549 19.54 -17.88 0.64
CA ASP A 549 19.75 -16.77 1.59
C ASP A 549 18.51 -15.85 1.69
N GLU A 550 17.81 -15.63 0.57
CA GLU A 550 16.62 -14.79 0.48
C GLU A 550 15.29 -15.58 0.61
N TYR A 551 15.32 -16.91 0.44
CA TYR A 551 14.13 -17.75 0.37
C TYR A 551 13.66 -18.27 1.74
N SER A 552 12.86 -17.45 2.42
CA SER A 552 12.30 -17.79 3.75
C SER A 552 11.16 -18.82 3.74
N ALA A 553 10.91 -19.48 4.88
CA ALA A 553 9.74 -20.35 5.09
C ALA A 553 8.40 -19.65 4.79
N LYS A 554 8.26 -18.37 5.17
CA LYS A 554 7.08 -17.56 4.86
C LYS A 554 6.89 -17.33 3.35
N LYS A 555 7.99 -17.31 2.59
CA LYS A 555 7.95 -17.21 1.13
C LYS A 555 7.56 -18.56 0.51
N PHE A 556 8.10 -19.66 1.04
CA PHE A 556 7.72 -21.03 0.68
C PHE A 556 6.22 -21.30 0.87
N GLU A 557 5.66 -21.00 2.05
CA GLU A 557 4.22 -21.13 2.33
C GLU A 557 3.35 -20.37 1.31
N LYS A 558 3.75 -19.15 0.95
CA LYS A 558 3.04 -18.33 -0.04
C LYS A 558 3.12 -18.93 -1.44
N ASP A 559 4.28 -19.46 -1.82
CA ASP A 559 4.47 -20.05 -3.14
C ASP A 559 3.66 -21.35 -3.27
N VAL A 560 3.64 -22.21 -2.24
CA VAL A 560 2.75 -23.39 -2.16
C VAL A 560 1.28 -22.99 -2.25
N PHE A 561 0.84 -21.99 -1.48
CA PHE A 561 -0.53 -21.47 -1.56
C PHE A 561 -0.88 -20.99 -2.97
N HIS A 562 0.01 -20.23 -3.63
CA HIS A 562 -0.28 -19.71 -4.96
C HIS A 562 -0.35 -20.80 -6.04
N LEU A 563 0.43 -21.88 -5.92
CA LEU A 563 0.31 -23.05 -6.78
C LEU A 563 -1.04 -23.75 -6.55
N LEU A 564 -1.34 -24.14 -5.31
CA LEU A 564 -2.59 -24.82 -4.95
C LEU A 564 -3.82 -23.99 -5.31
N LYS A 565 -3.79 -22.67 -5.06
CA LYS A 565 -4.88 -21.74 -5.42
C LYS A 565 -5.12 -21.64 -6.92
N SER A 566 -4.07 -21.80 -7.72
CA SER A 566 -4.18 -21.76 -9.18
C SER A 566 -4.79 -23.05 -9.73
N VAL A 567 -4.50 -24.20 -9.12
CA VAL A 567 -5.08 -25.50 -9.50
C VAL A 567 -6.50 -25.65 -8.95
N PHE A 568 -6.71 -25.26 -7.69
CA PHE A 568 -7.97 -25.37 -6.96
C PHE A 568 -8.39 -24.00 -6.41
N SER A 569 -9.33 -23.37 -7.10
CA SER A 569 -9.74 -21.98 -6.84
C SER A 569 -10.35 -21.73 -5.46
N PHE A 570 -10.79 -22.76 -4.75
CA PHE A 570 -11.38 -22.63 -3.42
C PHE A 570 -10.34 -22.71 -2.29
N THR A 571 -9.08 -23.04 -2.57
CA THR A 571 -7.99 -23.07 -1.58
C THR A 571 -7.91 -21.77 -0.78
N GLU A 572 -7.78 -21.87 0.54
CA GLU A 572 -7.66 -20.73 1.46
C GLU A 572 -6.32 -20.71 2.17
N ARG A 573 -5.92 -19.53 2.62
CA ARG A 573 -4.73 -19.32 3.46
C ARG A 573 -5.18 -18.83 4.82
N TRP A 574 -4.75 -19.50 5.88
CA TRP A 574 -5.16 -19.19 7.25
C TRP A 574 -3.99 -18.63 8.06
N GLY A 575 -2.94 -19.42 8.31
CA GLY A 575 -1.66 -19.10 8.95
C GLY A 575 -1.41 -17.65 9.39
N ARG A 576 -2.11 -17.18 10.44
CA ARG A 576 -1.86 -15.88 11.07
C ARG A 576 -0.75 -16.01 12.11
N GLU A 577 0.17 -15.05 12.09
CA GLU A 577 1.29 -15.00 13.02
C GLU A 577 0.78 -14.97 14.49
N GLY A 578 1.20 -15.97 15.28
CA GLY A 578 0.82 -16.12 16.68
C GLY A 578 -0.51 -16.84 16.94
N LYS A 579 -1.21 -17.34 15.90
CA LYS A 579 -2.39 -18.20 16.04
C LYS A 579 -2.00 -19.68 15.90
N LYS A 580 -2.77 -20.57 16.52
CA LYS A 580 -2.61 -22.02 16.41
C LYS A 580 -3.61 -22.56 15.37
N GLU A 581 -3.33 -22.30 14.11
CA GLU A 581 -4.12 -22.80 12.96
C GLU A 581 -3.16 -23.34 11.90
N THR A 582 -3.66 -24.12 10.94
CA THR A 582 -2.85 -24.50 9.77
C THR A 582 -2.50 -23.31 8.89
N ASP A 583 -1.49 -23.49 8.05
CA ASP A 583 -1.08 -22.45 7.10
C ASP A 583 -2.13 -22.21 6.02
N GLY A 584 -2.97 -23.20 5.72
CA GLY A 584 -4.18 -23.01 4.93
C GLY A 584 -5.01 -24.28 4.74
N CYS A 585 -6.01 -24.16 3.88
CA CYS A 585 -6.97 -25.22 3.60
C CYS A 585 -7.14 -25.42 2.10
N LEU A 586 -6.98 -26.65 1.65
CA LEU A 586 -7.24 -27.08 0.29
C LEU A 586 -8.71 -27.50 0.19
N ILE A 587 -9.46 -26.79 -0.65
CA ILE A 587 -10.87 -27.06 -0.88
C ILE A 587 -11.02 -27.43 -2.36
N ILE A 588 -11.41 -28.68 -2.62
CA ILE A 588 -11.64 -29.21 -3.96
C ILE A 588 -13.11 -29.58 -4.07
N PRO A 589 -13.87 -28.97 -5.00
CA PRO A 589 -15.24 -29.37 -5.18
C PRO A 589 -15.37 -30.79 -5.75
N ASP A 590 -16.25 -31.60 -5.16
CA ASP A 590 -16.44 -33.03 -5.44
C ASP A 590 -17.85 -33.33 -5.99
N GLY A 591 -18.15 -32.78 -7.16
CA GLY A 591 -19.45 -32.96 -7.82
C GLY A 591 -20.65 -32.67 -6.88
N ASP A 592 -21.64 -33.57 -6.89
CA ASP A 592 -22.83 -33.49 -6.04
C ASP A 592 -22.57 -33.89 -4.57
N SER A 593 -21.39 -34.48 -4.28
CA SER A 593 -20.98 -34.92 -2.95
C SER A 593 -20.52 -33.75 -2.06
N GLY A 594 -20.43 -32.53 -2.61
CA GLY A 594 -20.08 -31.31 -1.90
C GLY A 594 -18.62 -30.91 -2.13
N TYR A 595 -17.83 -30.89 -1.05
CA TYR A 595 -16.43 -30.47 -1.09
C TYR A 595 -15.55 -31.51 -0.42
N TRP A 596 -14.37 -31.73 -1.00
CA TRP A 596 -13.23 -32.31 -0.32
C TRP A 596 -12.42 -31.18 0.33
N VAL A 597 -12.12 -31.32 1.62
CA VAL A 597 -11.52 -30.30 2.48
C VAL A 597 -10.32 -30.90 3.21
N GLY A 598 -9.12 -30.40 2.93
CA GLY A 598 -7.90 -30.82 3.61
C GLY A 598 -7.10 -29.65 4.16
N GLY A 599 -6.75 -29.68 5.45
CA GLY A 599 -5.80 -28.70 6.01
C GLY A 599 -4.40 -28.95 5.46
N TYR A 600 -3.63 -27.92 5.12
CA TYR A 600 -2.25 -28.09 4.62
C TYR A 600 -1.23 -27.25 5.39
N ASP A 601 -0.02 -27.81 5.53
CA ASP A 601 1.05 -27.27 6.37
C ASP A 601 2.41 -27.38 5.64
N PRO A 602 2.84 -26.32 4.92
CA PRO A 602 4.10 -26.32 4.18
C PRO A 602 5.31 -26.14 5.08
N LYS A 603 6.28 -27.05 4.98
CA LYS A 603 7.51 -27.07 5.77
C LYS A 603 8.74 -27.03 4.87
N LEU A 604 9.43 -25.88 4.87
CA LEU A 604 10.75 -25.72 4.26
C LEU A 604 11.82 -26.32 5.16
N THR A 605 12.75 -27.08 4.60
CA THR A 605 13.93 -27.56 5.31
C THR A 605 15.22 -27.28 4.53
N THR A 606 16.33 -27.27 5.25
CA THR A 606 17.68 -27.33 4.68
C THR A 606 18.47 -28.50 5.29
N ASP A 607 17.79 -29.45 5.95
CA ASP A 607 18.42 -30.63 6.54
C ASP A 607 18.58 -31.71 5.45
N ILE A 608 19.82 -32.17 5.24
CA ILE A 608 20.16 -33.30 4.34
C ILE A 608 19.33 -34.56 4.58
N ARG A 609 18.88 -34.79 5.82
CA ARG A 609 18.04 -35.94 6.17
C ARG A 609 16.56 -35.70 5.92
N GLY A 610 16.20 -34.58 5.31
CA GLY A 610 14.83 -34.13 5.11
C GLY A 610 14.16 -33.62 6.39
N TYR A 611 13.01 -32.99 6.19
CA TYR A 611 12.20 -32.41 7.26
C TYR A 611 11.79 -33.50 8.25
N ASN A 612 12.11 -33.31 9.52
CA ASN A 612 11.77 -34.22 10.60
C ASN A 612 10.50 -33.75 11.31
N ILE A 613 9.41 -34.50 11.17
CA ILE A 613 8.14 -34.21 11.82
C ILE A 613 8.28 -34.55 13.31
N ARG A 614 8.61 -33.54 14.11
CA ARG A 614 8.85 -33.69 15.55
C ARG A 614 7.55 -34.03 16.28
N SER A 615 7.66 -34.66 17.45
CA SER A 615 6.49 -35.00 18.28
C SER A 615 5.54 -33.82 18.54
N THR A 616 6.10 -32.63 18.75
CA THR A 616 5.31 -31.39 18.92
C THR A 616 4.49 -31.03 17.69
N GLU A 617 4.98 -31.34 16.49
CA GLU A 617 4.25 -31.07 15.25
C GLU A 617 3.16 -32.13 15.05
N LYS A 618 3.46 -33.40 15.35
CA LYS A 618 2.46 -34.49 15.35
C LYS A 618 1.28 -34.19 16.27
N ASP A 619 1.55 -33.69 17.47
CA ASP A 619 0.50 -33.32 18.44
C ASP A 619 -0.29 -32.07 17.99
N LYS A 620 0.32 -31.15 17.21
CA LYS A 620 -0.39 -29.99 16.62
C LYS A 620 -1.35 -30.41 15.52
N VAL A 621 -0.98 -31.36 14.66
CA VAL A 621 -1.84 -31.84 13.55
C VAL A 621 -3.19 -32.32 14.09
N ALA A 622 -3.18 -33.12 15.15
CA ALA A 622 -4.41 -33.64 15.73
C ALA A 622 -5.28 -32.51 16.31
N TYR A 623 -4.67 -31.49 16.89
CA TYR A 623 -5.35 -30.28 17.34
C TYR A 623 -5.94 -29.48 16.16
N TYR A 624 -5.20 -29.32 15.06
CA TYR A 624 -5.66 -28.63 13.85
C TYR A 624 -6.87 -29.33 13.24
N ILE A 625 -6.81 -30.65 13.06
CA ILE A 625 -7.92 -31.44 12.51
C ILE A 625 -9.20 -31.22 13.34
N LEU A 626 -9.11 -31.21 14.68
CA LEU A 626 -10.27 -30.93 15.53
C LEU A 626 -10.75 -29.48 15.43
N GLU A 627 -9.86 -28.50 15.52
CA GLU A 627 -10.25 -27.09 15.47
C GLU A 627 -10.88 -26.72 14.12
N GLU A 628 -10.33 -27.26 13.02
CA GLU A 628 -10.80 -26.99 11.67
C GLU A 628 -12.13 -27.66 11.38
N SER A 629 -12.30 -28.92 11.80
CA SER A 629 -13.57 -29.63 11.64
C SER A 629 -14.72 -28.95 12.40
N ASN A 630 -14.43 -28.26 13.50
CA ASN A 630 -15.43 -27.50 14.29
C ASN A 630 -15.46 -26.00 13.93
N ARG A 631 -14.82 -25.60 12.83
CA ARG A 631 -14.87 -24.20 12.38
C ARG A 631 -16.22 -23.97 11.73
N GLU A 632 -16.96 -22.97 12.19
CA GLU A 632 -18.33 -22.63 11.74
C GLU A 632 -18.48 -22.67 10.21
N TYR A 633 -17.53 -22.09 9.46
CA TYR A 633 -17.57 -22.15 7.99
C TYR A 633 -17.42 -23.57 7.42
N ILE A 634 -16.55 -24.42 7.97
CA ILE A 634 -16.43 -25.81 7.52
C ILE A 634 -17.68 -26.58 7.94
N GLU A 635 -18.06 -26.52 9.21
CA GLU A 635 -19.17 -27.26 9.79
C GLU A 635 -20.53 -26.86 9.20
N ASP A 636 -20.77 -25.58 8.89
CA ASP A 636 -22.06 -25.13 8.40
C ASP A 636 -22.15 -25.03 6.87
N VAL A 637 -21.00 -24.90 6.17
CA VAL A 637 -20.98 -24.59 4.73
C VAL A 637 -20.36 -25.69 3.87
N LEU A 638 -19.27 -26.33 4.30
CA LEU A 638 -18.49 -27.24 3.46
C LEU A 638 -18.69 -28.73 3.79
N LYS A 639 -18.70 -29.07 5.09
CA LYS A 639 -18.73 -30.43 5.64
C LYS A 639 -19.70 -30.50 6.83
N ARG A 640 -20.99 -30.54 6.52
CA ARG A 640 -22.03 -30.53 7.54
C ARG A 640 -21.98 -31.76 8.43
N ASP A 641 -21.66 -31.54 9.72
CA ASP A 641 -21.52 -32.58 10.74
C ASP A 641 -20.44 -33.64 10.43
N ASP A 642 -19.54 -33.37 9.46
CA ASP A 642 -18.45 -34.26 9.03
C ASP A 642 -17.07 -33.60 9.27
N PRO A 643 -16.02 -34.36 9.63
CA PRO A 643 -14.69 -33.81 9.77
C PRO A 643 -14.05 -33.46 8.42
N ILE A 644 -12.91 -32.75 8.45
CA ILE A 644 -12.06 -32.57 7.27
C ILE A 644 -11.57 -33.93 6.73
N ASP A 645 -11.38 -34.02 5.41
CA ASP A 645 -11.04 -35.29 4.74
C ASP A 645 -9.57 -35.67 4.85
N ALA A 646 -8.66 -34.71 5.08
CA ALA A 646 -7.24 -35.00 5.19
C ALA A 646 -6.46 -33.87 5.88
N HIS A 647 -5.22 -34.19 6.29
CA HIS A 647 -4.20 -33.20 6.62
C HIS A 647 -2.95 -33.41 5.78
N ILE A 648 -2.46 -32.37 5.09
CA ILE A 648 -1.41 -32.43 4.08
C ILE A 648 -0.14 -31.75 4.57
N PHE A 649 0.92 -32.53 4.75
CA PHE A 649 2.26 -31.96 4.85
C PHE A 649 2.83 -31.73 3.46
N VAL A 650 3.33 -30.51 3.21
CA VAL A 650 4.05 -30.17 1.98
C VAL A 650 5.49 -29.86 2.33
N SER A 651 6.48 -30.53 1.74
CA SER A 651 7.89 -30.23 2.02
C SER A 651 8.75 -30.42 0.79
N ASP A 652 9.86 -29.68 0.73
CA ASP A 652 10.89 -29.85 -0.29
C ASP A 652 11.55 -31.23 -0.16
N ILE A 653 11.81 -31.71 1.06
CA ILE A 653 12.36 -33.04 1.32
C ILE A 653 11.77 -33.59 2.62
N PHE A 654 11.26 -34.82 2.61
CA PHE A 654 10.89 -35.53 3.84
C PHE A 654 11.98 -36.50 4.28
N ARG A 655 12.15 -36.65 5.60
CA ARG A 655 12.94 -37.74 6.17
C ARG A 655 12.32 -39.10 5.92
N GLU A 656 13.14 -40.04 5.44
CA GLU A 656 12.71 -41.42 5.16
C GLU A 656 12.16 -42.14 6.40
N GLY A 657 11.15 -42.98 6.19
CA GLY A 657 10.61 -43.89 7.20
C GLY A 657 9.78 -43.22 8.32
N GLN A 658 9.39 -41.95 8.17
CA GLN A 658 8.63 -41.23 9.20
C GLN A 658 7.11 -41.16 8.95
N PHE A 659 6.62 -41.54 7.77
CA PHE A 659 5.21 -41.36 7.38
C PHE A 659 4.25 -42.19 8.22
N GLU A 660 4.45 -43.51 8.24
CA GLU A 660 3.67 -44.45 9.07
C GLU A 660 3.75 -44.09 10.58
N PRO A 661 4.95 -43.89 11.19
CA PRO A 661 5.04 -43.44 12.59
C PRO A 661 4.44 -42.06 12.88
N THR A 662 4.14 -41.26 11.86
CA THR A 662 3.47 -39.96 12.02
C THR A 662 1.96 -40.14 12.03
N ALA A 663 1.41 -40.91 11.09
CA ALA A 663 -0.02 -41.21 11.04
C ALA A 663 -0.48 -42.02 12.25
N GLU A 664 0.28 -43.04 12.69
CA GLU A 664 -0.03 -43.81 13.89
C GLU A 664 -0.12 -42.91 15.13
N ARG A 665 0.82 -41.98 15.28
CA ARG A 665 0.87 -41.05 16.41
C ARG A 665 -0.35 -40.12 16.45
N VAL A 666 -0.78 -39.62 15.30
CA VAL A 666 -1.96 -38.75 15.19
C VAL A 666 -3.23 -39.54 15.54
N ARG A 667 -3.35 -40.78 15.03
CA ARG A 667 -4.45 -41.70 15.37
C ARG A 667 -4.49 -42.02 16.87
N ASP A 668 -3.34 -42.34 17.46
CA ASP A 668 -3.21 -42.57 18.90
C ASP A 668 -3.69 -41.36 19.70
N TRP A 669 -3.36 -40.15 19.26
CA TRP A 669 -3.79 -38.91 19.93
C TRP A 669 -5.32 -38.76 19.94
N PHE A 670 -6.00 -39.03 18.81
CA PHE A 670 -7.47 -38.98 18.77
C PHE A 670 -8.12 -39.97 19.73
N SER A 671 -7.57 -41.19 19.83
CA SER A 671 -8.05 -42.21 20.77
C SER A 671 -7.93 -41.80 22.25
N LEU A 672 -7.05 -40.85 22.57
CA LEU A 672 -6.82 -40.35 23.94
C LEU A 672 -7.71 -39.16 24.32
N VAL A 673 -8.17 -38.36 23.35
CA VAL A 673 -8.86 -37.09 23.60
C VAL A 673 -10.37 -37.23 23.61
N GLN A 674 -10.94 -38.14 22.82
CA GLN A 674 -12.37 -38.39 22.82
C GLN A 674 -12.66 -39.70 23.55
N ASN A 675 -13.45 -39.64 24.63
CA ASN A 675 -13.93 -40.82 25.36
C ASN A 675 -14.87 -41.67 24.47
N GLY A 676 -14.29 -42.42 23.52
CA GLY A 676 -14.79 -43.67 22.98
C GLY A 676 -16.07 -43.66 22.14
N ASN A 677 -16.37 -42.64 21.33
CA ASN A 677 -17.59 -42.73 20.49
C ASN A 677 -17.53 -42.10 19.07
N THR A 678 -16.35 -41.79 18.55
CA THR A 678 -16.19 -41.32 17.16
C THR A 678 -14.87 -41.82 16.59
N ASP A 679 -14.93 -42.72 15.61
CA ASP A 679 -13.78 -43.18 14.83
C ASP A 679 -13.41 -42.05 13.84
N LEU A 680 -12.71 -41.02 14.34
CA LEU A 680 -12.25 -39.91 13.51
C LEU A 680 -11.01 -40.37 12.71
N GLU A 681 -11.25 -40.91 11.52
CA GLU A 681 -10.20 -41.40 10.61
C GLU A 681 -9.88 -40.35 9.54
N VAL A 682 -9.00 -39.40 9.91
CA VAL A 682 -8.49 -38.39 8.97
C VAL A 682 -7.08 -38.78 8.50
N PRO A 683 -6.87 -39.14 7.21
CA PRO A 683 -5.56 -39.51 6.69
C PRO A 683 -4.57 -38.34 6.67
N ILE A 684 -3.29 -38.68 6.84
CA ILE A 684 -2.17 -37.74 6.68
C ILE A 684 -1.55 -37.92 5.30
N VAL A 685 -1.55 -36.86 4.50
CA VAL A 685 -0.96 -36.82 3.16
C VAL A 685 0.43 -36.22 3.23
N PHE A 686 1.39 -36.87 2.58
CA PHE A 686 2.74 -36.36 2.38
C PHE A 686 2.91 -36.00 0.90
N LEU A 687 3.07 -34.70 0.62
CA LEU A 687 3.21 -34.15 -0.72
C LEU A 687 4.57 -33.48 -0.86
N ARG A 688 5.45 -34.02 -1.70
CA ARG A 688 6.74 -33.38 -2.00
C ARG A 688 6.56 -32.24 -3.00
N VAL A 689 7.45 -31.26 -2.93
CA VAL A 689 7.44 -30.11 -3.85
C VAL A 689 7.53 -30.55 -5.31
N GLU A 690 8.36 -31.55 -5.64
CA GLU A 690 8.44 -32.15 -6.98
C GLU A 690 7.07 -32.61 -7.52
N HIS A 691 6.28 -33.32 -6.72
CA HIS A 691 4.97 -33.83 -7.15
C HIS A 691 3.89 -32.74 -7.18
N LEU A 692 4.03 -31.70 -6.34
CA LEU A 692 3.18 -30.51 -6.44
C LEU A 692 3.46 -29.73 -7.73
N ILE A 693 4.73 -29.63 -8.14
CA ILE A 693 5.14 -29.05 -9.43
C ILE A 693 4.53 -29.87 -10.58
N ASP A 694 4.62 -31.20 -10.52
CA ASP A 694 4.06 -32.08 -11.55
C ASP A 694 2.54 -31.98 -11.67
N LEU A 695 1.82 -31.92 -10.54
CA LEU A 695 0.38 -31.70 -10.51
C LEU A 695 0.02 -30.36 -11.16
N PHE A 696 0.77 -29.31 -10.84
CA PHE A 696 0.59 -28.00 -11.47
C PHE A 696 0.88 -28.04 -12.98
N ASP A 697 1.91 -28.76 -13.42
CA ASP A 697 2.26 -28.88 -14.84
C ASP A 697 1.20 -29.68 -15.62
N ILE A 698 0.59 -30.70 -15.01
CA ILE A 698 -0.58 -31.40 -15.57
C ILE A 698 -1.74 -30.42 -15.77
N PHE A 699 -2.05 -29.61 -14.75
CA PHE A 699 -3.11 -28.61 -14.83
C PHE A 699 -2.82 -27.54 -15.90
N GLU A 700 -1.63 -26.92 -15.86
CA GLU A 700 -1.26 -25.80 -16.73
C GLU A 700 -1.18 -26.23 -18.20
N SER A 701 -0.65 -27.43 -18.49
CA SER A 701 -0.56 -27.96 -19.86
C SER A 701 -1.93 -28.24 -20.47
N ASN A 702 -2.95 -28.49 -19.64
CA ASN A 702 -4.32 -28.79 -20.05
C ASN A 702 -5.31 -27.67 -19.74
N TYR A 703 -4.81 -26.49 -19.31
CA TYR A 703 -5.63 -25.41 -18.77
C TYR A 703 -6.78 -24.99 -19.68
N THR A 704 -6.52 -24.84 -20.98
CA THR A 704 -7.55 -24.46 -21.97
C THR A 704 -8.70 -25.46 -21.99
N PHE A 705 -8.39 -26.76 -21.99
CA PHE A 705 -9.40 -27.82 -21.99
C PHE A 705 -10.13 -27.92 -20.65
N LEU A 706 -9.42 -27.83 -19.53
CA LEU A 706 -10.02 -27.83 -18.19
C LEU A 706 -10.98 -26.65 -18.01
N ARG A 707 -10.66 -25.50 -18.60
CA ARG A 707 -11.51 -24.30 -18.56
C ARG A 707 -12.73 -24.41 -19.48
N GLU A 708 -12.55 -24.95 -20.68
CA GLU A 708 -13.59 -24.97 -21.72
C GLU A 708 -14.55 -26.16 -21.59
N TYR A 709 -14.11 -27.26 -20.98
CA TYR A 709 -14.89 -28.49 -20.84
C TYR A 709 -15.08 -28.85 -19.36
N PRO A 710 -16.23 -28.50 -18.76
CA PRO A 710 -16.46 -28.69 -17.33
C PRO A 710 -16.30 -30.14 -16.84
N GLY A 711 -16.66 -31.13 -17.67
CA GLY A 711 -16.49 -32.54 -17.34
C GLY A 711 -15.03 -33.00 -17.29
N VAL A 712 -14.15 -32.42 -18.12
CA VAL A 712 -12.70 -32.68 -18.06
C VAL A 712 -12.12 -32.18 -16.72
N MET A 713 -12.58 -31.01 -16.25
CA MET A 713 -12.21 -30.48 -14.94
C MET A 713 -12.81 -31.27 -13.78
N ALA A 714 -14.00 -31.84 -13.94
CA ALA A 714 -14.58 -32.77 -12.96
C ALA A 714 -13.71 -34.02 -12.84
N THR A 715 -13.37 -34.69 -13.94
CA THR A 715 -12.46 -35.85 -13.95
C THR A 715 -11.11 -35.53 -13.33
N PHE A 716 -10.51 -34.37 -13.67
CA PHE A 716 -9.25 -33.96 -13.06
C PHE A 716 -9.34 -33.87 -11.52
N ARG A 717 -10.43 -33.31 -11.00
CA ARG A 717 -10.64 -33.18 -9.55
C ARG A 717 -10.95 -34.50 -8.88
N GLU A 718 -11.84 -35.30 -9.46
CA GLU A 718 -12.19 -36.64 -8.97
C GLU A 718 -10.96 -37.52 -8.81
N GLU A 719 -10.08 -37.51 -9.81
CA GLU A 719 -8.86 -38.31 -9.77
C GLU A 719 -7.87 -37.74 -8.74
N VAL A 720 -7.72 -36.42 -8.61
CA VAL A 720 -6.90 -35.84 -7.53
C VAL A 720 -7.46 -36.21 -6.15
N ILE A 721 -8.78 -36.08 -5.95
CA ILE A 721 -9.45 -36.45 -4.70
C ILE A 721 -9.22 -37.93 -4.40
N SER A 722 -9.33 -38.81 -5.40
CA SER A 722 -9.06 -40.24 -5.25
C SER A 722 -7.61 -40.51 -4.80
N GLU A 723 -6.63 -39.76 -5.31
CA GLU A 723 -5.22 -39.88 -4.87
C GLU A 723 -4.96 -39.25 -3.50
N LEU A 724 -5.85 -38.37 -3.02
CA LEU A 724 -5.78 -37.73 -1.71
C LEU A 724 -6.69 -38.40 -0.65
N SER A 725 -7.40 -39.47 -1.01
CA SER A 725 -8.36 -40.13 -0.12
C SER A 725 -7.99 -41.59 0.11
N THR A 726 -7.94 -42.00 1.38
CA THR A 726 -7.77 -43.40 1.80
C THR A 726 -8.58 -43.65 3.06
N HIS A 727 -9.02 -44.88 3.25
CA HIS A 727 -9.74 -45.30 4.46
C HIS A 727 -8.80 -45.72 5.60
N GLU A 728 -7.50 -45.92 5.36
CA GLU A 728 -6.56 -46.29 6.42
C GLU A 728 -5.16 -45.68 6.21
N GLY A 729 -4.60 -45.09 7.27
CA GLY A 729 -3.17 -44.81 7.38
C GLY A 729 -2.74 -43.43 6.90
N PHE A 730 -1.80 -43.42 5.94
CA PHE A 730 -1.22 -42.23 5.34
C PHE A 730 -1.22 -42.37 3.82
N ILE A 731 -1.07 -41.23 3.14
CA ILE A 731 -0.97 -41.16 1.70
C ILE A 731 0.39 -40.55 1.36
N GLU A 732 1.14 -41.21 0.49
CA GLU A 732 2.29 -40.61 -0.19
C GLU A 732 1.83 -40.20 -1.58
N PHE A 733 1.70 -38.88 -1.80
CA PHE A 733 1.34 -38.35 -3.11
C PHE A 733 2.60 -38.22 -3.95
N ASP A 734 2.72 -39.07 -4.97
CA ASP A 734 3.96 -39.36 -5.68
C ASP A 734 3.83 -39.31 -7.21
N ASP A 735 4.88 -39.75 -7.92
CA ASP A 735 4.90 -39.85 -9.38
C ASP A 735 3.81 -40.78 -9.92
N GLU A 736 3.51 -41.88 -9.23
CA GLU A 736 2.44 -42.79 -9.65
C GLU A 736 1.07 -42.10 -9.58
N SER A 737 0.86 -41.33 -8.52
CA SER A 737 -0.34 -40.51 -8.32
C SER A 737 -0.51 -39.51 -9.47
N CYS A 738 0.54 -38.75 -9.80
CA CYS A 738 0.55 -37.83 -10.94
C CYS A 738 0.32 -38.54 -12.28
N ASN A 739 0.89 -39.73 -12.48
CA ASN A 739 0.71 -40.53 -13.69
C ASN A 739 -0.71 -41.07 -13.84
N ARG A 740 -1.37 -41.47 -12.74
CA ARG A 740 -2.78 -41.90 -12.74
C ARG A 740 -3.70 -40.74 -13.15
N ILE A 741 -3.53 -39.57 -12.53
CA ILE A 741 -4.26 -38.34 -12.88
C ILE A 741 -4.07 -37.99 -14.36
N ARG A 742 -2.82 -37.94 -14.84
CA ARG A 742 -2.50 -37.63 -16.25
C ARG A 742 -3.15 -38.63 -17.20
N LYS A 743 -3.06 -39.93 -16.92
CA LYS A 743 -3.63 -40.99 -17.77
C LYS A 743 -5.14 -40.86 -17.89
N LYS A 744 -5.84 -40.61 -16.78
CA LYS A 744 -7.29 -40.46 -16.75
C LYS A 744 -7.75 -39.21 -17.48
N LEU A 745 -7.03 -38.10 -17.31
CA LEU A 745 -7.29 -36.86 -18.03
C LEU A 745 -7.17 -37.03 -19.55
N VAL A 746 -6.13 -37.72 -20.02
CA VAL A 746 -5.94 -38.03 -21.45
C VAL A 746 -7.05 -38.94 -21.98
N GLN A 747 -7.48 -39.94 -21.21
CA GLN A 747 -8.59 -40.83 -21.62
C GLN A 747 -9.92 -40.07 -21.80
N GLU A 748 -10.22 -39.12 -20.93
CA GLU A 748 -11.41 -38.27 -21.03
C GLU A 748 -11.33 -37.35 -22.27
N LEU A 749 -10.17 -36.74 -22.53
CA LEU A 749 -9.95 -35.92 -23.72
C LEU A 749 -10.08 -36.73 -25.02
N ASP A 750 -9.47 -37.91 -25.09
CA ASP A 750 -9.54 -38.82 -26.26
C ASP A 750 -10.97 -39.32 -26.55
N THR A 751 -11.81 -39.44 -25.52
CA THR A 751 -13.21 -39.86 -25.67
C THR A 751 -14.03 -38.75 -26.33
N ARG A 752 -13.79 -37.49 -25.93
CA ARG A 752 -14.47 -36.32 -26.50
C ARG A 752 -14.04 -35.99 -27.92
N ASP A 753 -12.77 -36.18 -28.27
CA ASP A 753 -12.31 -36.01 -29.66
C ASP A 753 -12.96 -37.05 -30.60
N LYS A 754 -13.19 -38.28 -30.12
CA LYS A 754 -13.92 -39.31 -30.89
C LYS A 754 -15.41 -39.01 -31.04
N ASP A 755 -16.05 -38.45 -30.03
CA ASP A 755 -17.46 -38.06 -30.10
C ASP A 755 -17.67 -36.90 -31.10
N ARG A 756 -16.67 -36.00 -31.23
CA ARG A 756 -16.61 -34.97 -32.26
C ARG A 756 -16.57 -35.55 -33.68
N ASP A 757 -15.69 -36.54 -33.90
CA ASP A 757 -15.59 -37.25 -35.19
C ASP A 757 -16.85 -38.07 -35.53
N VAL A 758 -17.64 -38.51 -34.55
CA VAL A 758 -18.89 -39.25 -34.80
C VAL A 758 -20.07 -38.33 -35.17
N GLN A 759 -20.12 -37.11 -34.62
CA GLN A 759 -21.12 -36.11 -35.02
C GLN A 759 -20.92 -35.66 -36.47
N ASP A 760 -19.68 -35.48 -36.93
CA ASP A 760 -19.36 -35.12 -38.33
C ASP A 760 -19.69 -36.22 -39.36
N TYR A 761 -20.02 -37.45 -38.92
CA TYR A 761 -20.45 -38.55 -39.78
C TYR A 761 -21.94 -38.91 -39.68
N THR A 762 -22.70 -38.24 -38.80
CA THR A 762 -24.13 -38.53 -38.60
C THR A 762 -25.09 -37.37 -38.92
N GLU A 763 -24.58 -36.25 -39.46
CA GLU A 763 -25.39 -35.23 -40.16
C GLU A 763 -25.54 -35.48 -41.67
#